data_AF-A0A1J4YMT2-F1
#
_entry.id   AF-A0A1J4YMT2-F1
#
_cell.length_a   1.000
_cell.length_b   1.000
_cell.length_c   1.000
_cell.angle_alpha   90.00
_cell.angle_beta   90.00
_cell.angle_gamma   90.00
#
_symmetry.space_group_name_H-M   'P 1'
#
loop_
_entity.id
_entity.type
_entity.pdbx_description
1 polymer ?
#
loop_
_entity_poly.entity_id
_entity_poly.type
_entity_poly.pdbx_seq_one_letter_code
_entity_poly.pdbx_strand_id
1 'polypeptide(L)'
;MKITDPQILNNLKEKGLKKLLPGKPRIAVGMGNCGIGNGSQELYLAFSKILQKKKIDISLVKVGCFGFCSQEPLVNIYIPGKPLIILNKVLSKDAEKIINNIDKEEFLLKKSLCKIEKWDHLTSQIHYGEGFNEIPHWNEISFFKGQKKIVLRNCGLINPEDIEEYIAVGGYSTLYNVLKGLTPEKVVEEVKNSKLRGRGGAGFPTGIKWEIMRKVVSDKKYIICNAHEGDPGTFVNRSEIESDPHMLLEGMAIGAFAVGADEGIIYIHTESPLPVERLKNAIQQAKNYGLLGENILNSGFNFDIHIVESGGAFICGEETALFESIEGKIGKPRIKPPFPAQKGVYDKPTNINNVETWCNVPVIVAKGGNWFAEIGTVNSGGTKVFSLVGKIENKGLIEVPLGTSLKTVVYNIGSGKSKNIKSVEIGGPAGGCIPQKFFNTILDYESIAKLGVILGSGEMVIMDKDDCMVDVARFFVEFNASESCGKCVPCREGLYQVFKIINSITKGKATEDDLKQLENLCNVIKDTAFCGLGQAGVNPVLTTLQYFRNEYEEHIKEKRCQAGICKNLYLSPCENSCPLHMNIPGFLEMYEENRNEESFESILQDNPFPAVTGRVCHHPCEARCRRTDIDEPVLQREVHRWIADSIYEKGKDKIIFKKILENKLPSTGKKVAIVGAGPAGLTAGFYLVRLGHSVTIYDSKPFAGGMLRIIPEYRLPQNVLEREIQFIKKLGVKFVFNTKIGINKSLEQLEKEHNAIFLAIGAHKNIALDIPGEDLKGVLPGIKFLEDIAVGKKPAIGKKIVIIGGGNVAIDAARTSVRLGSEVTIAYRREKDDMPANKEEIEEAKIEGIKFIFLSAPGAIIGDEKGKVREIELTRMVPGEFDSSGRRKPMPTEETYKLSCDTVIFAIGERVDSEFIKKFGIKTRDNGAVEVNNFTLQTNNPRIYVGGDITTGPATLTEAMSAGKKAAKSMDMQLTGKDRFDLLFKKFTYKNIVPVEPRGGKRQQVKKLSRKGRKGNFKEVSLGFSDIKAKIESSRCLRCDVEENRVRS
;
A
#
# COMPACT_ATOMS: atom_id res chain seq x y z
N MET A 1 45.12 21.85 -16.42
CA MET A 1 45.80 22.51 -15.28
C MET A 1 45.72 21.53 -14.13
N LYS A 2 46.86 21.05 -13.60
CA LYS A 2 46.86 20.16 -12.42
C LYS A 2 46.77 21.02 -11.15
N ILE A 3 46.03 20.55 -10.15
CA ILE A 3 45.89 21.20 -8.85
C ILE A 3 47.12 20.82 -8.01
N THR A 4 48.04 21.77 -7.83
CA THR A 4 49.31 21.55 -7.12
C THR A 4 49.39 22.29 -5.79
N ASP A 5 48.52 23.28 -5.59
CA ASP A 5 48.49 24.18 -4.45
C ASP A 5 47.04 24.64 -4.17
N PRO A 6 46.76 25.24 -3.00
CA PRO A 6 45.39 25.59 -2.62
C PRO A 6 44.85 26.81 -3.38
N GLN A 7 45.72 27.64 -3.96
CA GLN A 7 45.30 28.82 -4.73
C GLN A 7 44.66 28.39 -6.05
N ILE A 8 45.20 27.37 -6.72
CA ILE A 8 44.58 26.78 -7.92
C ILE A 8 43.19 26.21 -7.58
N LEU A 9 43.07 25.49 -6.46
CA LEU A 9 41.79 24.93 -6.03
C LEU A 9 40.76 26.03 -5.74
N ASN A 10 41.17 27.12 -5.09
CA ASN A 10 40.31 28.29 -4.85
C ASN A 10 39.89 29.00 -6.16
N ASN A 11 40.81 29.17 -7.11
CA ASN A 11 40.50 29.77 -8.41
C ASN A 11 39.48 28.91 -9.19
N LEU A 12 39.62 27.58 -9.14
CA LEU A 12 38.66 26.65 -9.76
C LEU A 12 37.30 26.69 -9.05
N LYS A 13 37.28 26.82 -7.73
CA LYS A 13 36.06 27.02 -6.95
C LYS A 13 35.31 28.28 -7.40
N GLU A 14 36.00 29.41 -7.54
CA GLU A 14 35.39 30.64 -8.07
C GLU A 14 34.88 30.50 -9.50
N LYS A 15 35.63 29.81 -10.37
CA LYS A 15 35.23 29.53 -11.74
C LYS A 15 33.97 28.67 -11.80
N GLY A 16 33.91 27.60 -11.00
CA GLY A 16 32.74 26.75 -10.90
C GLY A 16 31.52 27.47 -10.30
N LEU A 17 31.73 28.35 -9.32
CA LEU A 17 30.66 29.19 -8.76
C LEU A 17 30.02 30.08 -9.83
N LYS A 18 30.81 30.64 -10.76
CA LYS A 18 30.29 31.40 -11.91
C LYS A 18 29.47 30.57 -12.91
N LYS A 19 29.65 29.24 -12.93
CA LYS A 19 28.83 28.31 -13.73
C LYS A 19 27.53 27.92 -13.02
N LEU A 20 27.62 27.69 -11.71
CA LEU A 20 26.48 27.32 -10.86
C LEU A 20 25.52 28.50 -10.65
N LEU A 21 26.07 29.69 -10.41
CA LEU A 21 25.38 30.97 -10.22
C LEU A 21 25.80 31.98 -11.31
N PRO A 22 25.43 31.76 -12.58
CA PRO A 22 25.82 32.66 -13.65
C PRO A 22 25.10 34.01 -13.52
N GLY A 23 25.68 35.07 -14.08
CA GLY A 23 25.06 36.41 -14.14
C GLY A 23 23.84 36.52 -15.07
N LYS A 24 23.28 35.39 -15.50
CA LYS A 24 22.13 35.24 -16.40
C LYS A 24 21.25 34.08 -15.93
N PRO A 25 20.00 33.94 -16.38
CA PRO A 25 19.18 32.82 -15.95
C PRO A 25 19.78 31.47 -16.31
N ARG A 26 19.61 30.48 -15.44
CA ARG A 26 20.06 29.09 -15.61
C ARG A 26 18.87 28.16 -15.51
N ILE A 27 18.67 27.33 -16.53
CA ILE A 27 17.70 26.23 -16.58
C ILE A 27 18.48 24.92 -16.46
N ALA A 28 18.18 24.15 -15.41
CA ALA A 28 18.74 22.82 -15.21
C ALA A 28 17.65 21.77 -15.35
N VAL A 29 17.85 20.77 -16.20
CA VAL A 29 16.89 19.67 -16.41
C VAL A 29 17.37 18.41 -15.69
N GLY A 30 16.50 17.75 -14.93
CA GLY A 30 16.74 16.47 -14.30
C GLY A 30 16.96 15.36 -15.33
N MET A 31 18.21 14.97 -15.54
CA MET A 31 18.68 14.01 -16.55
C MET A 31 19.27 12.77 -15.87
N GLY A 32 18.67 12.36 -14.76
CA GLY A 32 18.81 10.99 -14.25
C GLY A 32 17.84 10.04 -14.97
N ASN A 33 18.04 8.74 -14.83
CA ASN A 33 17.25 7.73 -15.55
C ASN A 33 15.72 7.85 -15.33
N CYS A 34 15.28 8.21 -14.11
CA CYS A 34 13.85 8.44 -13.85
C CYS A 34 13.30 9.65 -14.62
N GLY A 35 14.09 10.72 -14.76
CA GLY A 35 13.71 11.89 -15.56
C GLY A 35 13.66 11.55 -17.04
N ILE A 36 14.69 10.85 -17.56
CA ILE A 36 14.76 10.41 -18.95
C ILE A 36 13.57 9.51 -19.30
N GLY A 37 13.25 8.53 -18.44
CA GLY A 37 12.09 7.65 -18.60
C GLY A 37 10.74 8.38 -18.58
N ASN A 38 10.68 9.61 -18.09
CA ASN A 38 9.50 10.48 -18.10
C ASN A 38 9.58 11.62 -19.15
N GLY A 39 10.51 11.54 -20.11
CA GLY A 39 10.59 12.48 -21.24
C GLY A 39 11.53 13.67 -21.05
N SER A 40 12.43 13.65 -20.04
CA SER A 40 13.38 14.76 -19.81
C SER A 40 14.35 14.99 -20.97
N GLN A 41 14.70 13.94 -21.72
CA GLN A 41 15.54 14.05 -22.92
C GLN A 41 14.87 14.93 -23.99
N GLU A 42 13.59 14.67 -24.28
CA GLU A 42 12.80 15.46 -25.24
C GLU A 42 12.64 16.90 -24.77
N LEU A 43 12.42 17.09 -23.46
CA LEU A 43 12.31 18.40 -22.84
C LEU A 43 13.61 19.20 -22.97
N TYR A 44 14.76 18.60 -22.68
CA TYR A 44 16.07 19.23 -22.82
C TYR A 44 16.33 19.67 -24.27
N LEU A 45 16.03 18.78 -25.23
CA LEU A 45 16.14 19.09 -26.65
C LEU A 45 15.19 20.22 -27.08
N ALA A 46 13.99 20.28 -26.53
CA ALA A 46 13.04 21.36 -26.76
C ALA A 46 13.58 22.71 -26.26
N PHE A 47 14.09 22.77 -25.03
CA PHE A 47 14.77 23.97 -24.51
C PHE A 47 15.94 24.38 -25.41
N SER A 48 16.84 23.45 -25.72
CA SER A 48 18.02 23.71 -26.55
C SER A 48 17.64 24.29 -27.92
N LYS A 49 16.65 23.70 -28.60
CA LYS A 49 16.18 24.15 -29.92
C LYS A 49 15.59 25.56 -29.87
N ILE A 50 14.81 25.88 -28.84
CA ILE A 50 14.18 27.21 -28.70
C ILE A 50 15.24 28.26 -28.38
N LEU A 51 16.15 27.99 -27.45
CA LEU A 51 17.24 28.91 -27.08
C LEU A 51 18.14 29.23 -28.28
N GLN A 52 18.52 28.21 -29.06
CA GLN A 52 19.29 28.40 -30.30
C GLN A 52 18.52 29.20 -31.35
N LYS A 53 17.25 28.86 -31.59
CA LYS A 53 16.40 29.53 -32.60
C LYS A 53 16.17 31.00 -32.28
N LYS A 54 15.91 31.33 -31.00
CA LYS A 54 15.59 32.69 -30.55
C LYS A 54 16.83 33.49 -30.10
N LYS A 55 18.01 32.86 -30.04
CA LYS A 55 19.27 33.46 -29.55
C LYS A 55 19.12 34.10 -28.15
N ILE A 56 18.40 33.42 -27.26
CA ILE A 56 18.16 33.89 -25.89
C ILE A 56 19.32 33.47 -24.99
N ASP A 57 19.86 34.41 -24.21
CA ASP A 57 21.02 34.19 -23.35
C ASP A 57 20.63 33.55 -22.00
N ILE A 58 20.36 32.24 -22.02
CA ILE A 58 20.06 31.42 -20.85
C ILE A 58 21.04 30.24 -20.80
N SER A 59 21.59 29.94 -19.62
CA SER A 59 22.42 28.75 -19.42
C SER A 59 21.54 27.51 -19.31
N LEU A 60 21.67 26.56 -20.22
CA LEU A 60 20.97 25.27 -20.17
C LEU A 60 21.95 24.17 -19.74
N VAL A 61 21.62 23.44 -18.68
CA VAL A 61 22.48 22.40 -18.10
C VAL A 61 21.71 21.12 -17.79
N LYS A 62 22.44 20.01 -17.73
CA LYS A 62 21.94 18.71 -17.28
C LYS A 62 22.32 18.52 -15.83
N VAL A 63 21.40 18.04 -15.00
CA VAL A 63 21.65 17.69 -13.59
C VAL A 63 21.13 16.28 -13.30
N GLY A 64 21.50 15.71 -12.16
CA GLY A 64 20.94 14.44 -11.69
C GLY A 64 19.47 14.53 -11.25
N CYS A 65 18.95 13.46 -10.65
CA CYS A 65 17.61 13.48 -10.03
C CYS A 65 17.66 14.18 -8.66
N PHE A 66 16.71 15.07 -8.36
CA PHE A 66 16.60 15.69 -7.02
C PHE A 66 15.95 14.77 -5.96
N GLY A 67 15.40 13.63 -6.39
CA GLY A 67 14.87 12.54 -5.56
C GLY A 67 13.36 12.33 -5.66
N PHE A 68 12.56 13.32 -6.05
CA PHE A 68 11.10 13.18 -6.07
C PHE A 68 10.58 12.62 -7.40
N CYS A 69 10.90 11.36 -7.68
CA CYS A 69 10.70 10.70 -8.97
C CYS A 69 9.26 10.74 -9.51
N SER A 70 8.22 10.70 -8.65
CA SER A 70 6.81 10.81 -9.08
C SER A 70 6.41 12.21 -9.62
N GLN A 71 7.31 13.19 -9.51
CA GLN A 71 7.12 14.57 -9.97
C GLN A 71 8.00 14.92 -11.18
N GLU A 72 8.78 13.97 -11.70
CA GLU A 72 9.59 14.14 -12.91
C GLU A 72 8.71 14.39 -14.17
N PRO A 73 9.21 15.09 -15.21
CA PRO A 73 10.50 15.80 -15.26
C PRO A 73 10.58 17.02 -14.33
N LEU A 74 11.66 17.10 -13.55
CA LEU A 74 12.01 18.23 -12.70
C LEU A 74 12.91 19.21 -13.45
N VAL A 75 12.63 20.50 -13.30
CA VAL A 75 13.44 21.58 -13.89
C VAL A 75 13.75 22.63 -12.83
N ASN A 76 15.01 22.94 -12.63
CA ASN A 76 15.41 24.03 -11.75
C ASN A 76 15.60 25.30 -12.57
N ILE A 77 15.07 26.42 -12.07
CA ILE A 77 15.23 27.75 -12.63
C ILE A 77 15.94 28.61 -11.61
N TYR A 78 17.11 29.11 -11.98
CA TYR A 78 17.82 30.14 -11.24
C TYR A 78 17.78 31.44 -12.03
N ILE A 79 17.40 32.52 -11.35
CA ILE A 79 17.44 33.89 -11.85
C ILE A 79 18.34 34.67 -10.88
N PRO A 80 19.32 35.46 -11.35
CA PRO A 80 20.22 36.19 -10.47
C PRO A 80 19.48 37.00 -9.40
N GLY A 81 19.86 36.80 -8.14
CA GLY A 81 19.28 37.49 -6.98
C GLY A 81 17.93 36.93 -6.49
N LYS A 82 17.40 35.89 -7.14
CA LYS A 82 16.14 35.23 -6.75
C LYS A 82 16.42 33.79 -6.26
N PRO A 83 15.51 33.20 -5.47
CA PRO A 83 15.63 31.81 -5.04
C PRO A 83 15.68 30.84 -6.23
N LEU A 84 16.35 29.70 -6.06
CA LEU A 84 16.27 28.60 -7.02
C LEU A 84 14.88 27.97 -6.94
N ILE A 85 14.16 27.94 -8.05
CA ILE A 85 12.81 27.38 -8.14
C ILE A 85 12.86 26.01 -8.78
N ILE A 86 12.24 25.01 -8.15
CA ILE A 86 12.08 23.67 -8.72
C ILE A 86 10.66 23.55 -9.28
N LEU A 87 10.56 23.31 -10.59
CA LEU A 87 9.31 23.00 -11.28
C LEU A 87 9.10 21.50 -11.35
N ASN A 88 7.84 21.05 -11.30
CA ASN A 88 7.47 19.65 -11.48
C ASN A 88 6.65 19.38 -12.74
N LYS A 89 6.70 18.14 -13.23
CA LYS A 89 5.91 17.62 -14.37
C LYS A 89 5.98 18.58 -15.56
N VAL A 90 7.20 19.00 -15.89
CA VAL A 90 7.45 19.88 -17.02
C VAL A 90 7.48 19.04 -18.29
N LEU A 91 6.64 19.37 -19.26
CA LEU A 91 6.56 18.65 -20.53
C LEU A 91 7.20 19.49 -21.64
N SER A 92 7.61 18.86 -22.74
CA SER A 92 8.24 19.54 -23.90
C SER A 92 7.42 20.72 -24.43
N LYS A 93 6.07 20.65 -24.35
CA LYS A 93 5.15 21.74 -24.73
C LYS A 93 5.19 22.97 -23.81
N ASP A 94 5.74 22.83 -22.61
CA ASP A 94 5.85 23.91 -21.64
C ASP A 94 7.14 24.72 -21.84
N ALA A 95 8.15 24.16 -22.53
CA ALA A 95 9.49 24.76 -22.67
C ALA A 95 9.46 26.18 -23.24
N GLU A 96 8.68 26.42 -24.30
CA GLU A 96 8.55 27.76 -24.90
C GLU A 96 7.89 28.75 -23.94
N LYS A 97 6.88 28.32 -23.19
CA LYS A 97 6.22 29.17 -22.20
C LYS A 97 7.15 29.52 -21.04
N ILE A 98 7.96 28.57 -20.59
CA ILE A 98 8.96 28.79 -19.54
C ILE A 98 10.00 29.81 -20.01
N ILE A 99 10.58 29.63 -21.19
CA ILE A 99 11.59 30.56 -21.73
C ILE A 99 10.99 31.97 -21.89
N ASN A 100 9.80 32.09 -22.50
CA ASN A 100 9.20 33.40 -22.78
C ASN A 100 8.74 34.16 -21.53
N ASN A 101 8.60 33.48 -20.39
CA ASN A 101 8.06 34.06 -19.15
C ASN A 101 9.00 33.82 -17.96
N ILE A 102 10.28 33.52 -18.19
CA ILE A 102 11.24 33.27 -17.11
C ILE A 102 11.39 34.51 -16.20
N ASP A 103 11.28 35.71 -16.78
CA ASP A 103 11.34 36.99 -16.07
C ASP A 103 9.98 37.45 -15.49
N LYS A 104 8.90 36.65 -15.65
CA LYS A 104 7.56 37.00 -15.16
C LYS A 104 7.18 36.15 -13.94
N GLU A 105 7.07 36.80 -12.79
CA GLU A 105 6.86 36.16 -11.49
C GLU A 105 5.57 35.31 -11.40
N GLU A 106 4.47 35.74 -12.05
CA GLU A 106 3.15 35.08 -11.96
C GLU A 106 3.11 33.67 -12.61
N PHE A 107 3.92 33.43 -13.65
CA PHE A 107 3.93 32.15 -14.37
C PHE A 107 4.64 31.05 -13.57
N LEU A 108 5.70 31.40 -12.84
CA LEU A 108 6.47 30.46 -12.04
C LEU A 108 5.61 29.82 -10.93
N LEU A 109 4.71 30.59 -10.31
CA LEU A 109 3.87 30.14 -9.19
C LEU A 109 3.02 28.88 -9.50
N LYS A 110 2.47 28.75 -10.71
CA LYS A 110 1.51 27.66 -11.04
C LYS A 110 2.13 26.29 -11.21
N LYS A 111 3.43 26.22 -11.54
CA LYS A 111 4.19 24.98 -11.77
C LYS A 111 5.32 24.76 -10.77
N SER A 112 5.50 25.70 -9.83
CA SER A 112 6.51 25.59 -8.80
C SER A 112 6.14 24.52 -7.79
N LEU A 113 7.02 23.55 -7.65
CA LEU A 113 6.95 22.58 -6.56
C LEU A 113 7.45 23.21 -5.26
N CYS A 114 8.62 23.85 -5.30
CA CYS A 114 9.23 24.48 -4.13
C CYS A 114 10.34 25.47 -4.51
N LYS A 115 10.80 26.25 -3.52
CA LYS A 115 11.96 27.15 -3.62
C LYS A 115 13.12 26.74 -2.71
N ILE A 116 14.33 27.15 -3.10
CA ILE A 116 15.57 27.03 -2.33
C ILE A 116 16.27 28.38 -2.33
N GLU A 117 16.32 29.04 -1.17
CA GLU A 117 17.05 30.30 -0.98
C GLU A 117 18.50 30.03 -0.63
N LYS A 118 18.72 29.14 0.34
CA LYS A 118 20.04 28.69 0.79
C LYS A 118 20.11 27.17 0.77
N TRP A 119 21.26 26.64 0.36
CA TRP A 119 21.55 25.22 0.40
C TRP A 119 22.88 24.93 1.10
N ASP A 120 22.88 23.89 1.94
CA ASP A 120 24.07 23.42 2.64
C ASP A 120 24.59 22.15 1.96
N HIS A 121 25.70 22.28 1.23
CA HIS A 121 26.43 21.15 0.62
C HIS A 121 27.35 20.46 1.63
N LEU A 122 27.29 20.84 2.91
CA LEU A 122 28.10 20.39 4.05
C LEU A 122 29.58 20.78 3.95
N THR A 123 30.17 20.74 2.77
CA THR A 123 31.53 21.24 2.47
C THR A 123 31.52 22.72 2.04
N SER A 124 30.37 23.26 1.65
CA SER A 124 30.16 24.68 1.38
C SER A 124 28.68 25.06 1.56
N GLN A 125 28.40 26.36 1.57
CA GLN A 125 27.03 26.88 1.56
C GLN A 125 26.83 27.79 0.37
N ILE A 126 25.70 27.63 -0.32
CA ILE A 126 25.31 28.43 -1.48
C ILE A 126 24.06 29.23 -1.12
N HIS A 127 24.09 30.52 -1.43
CA HIS A 127 22.95 31.42 -1.33
C HIS A 127 22.51 31.81 -2.75
N TYR A 128 21.30 31.41 -3.14
CA TYR A 128 20.72 31.70 -4.46
C TYR A 128 20.06 33.09 -4.51
N GLY A 129 19.34 33.46 -3.45
CA GLY A 129 18.62 34.74 -3.33
C GLY A 129 17.32 34.58 -2.55
N GLU A 130 16.54 35.66 -2.45
CA GLU A 130 15.31 35.75 -1.64
C GLU A 130 14.10 36.18 -2.49
N GLY A 131 12.89 35.74 -2.12
CA GLY A 131 11.64 36.11 -2.81
C GLY A 131 10.65 34.96 -2.95
N PHE A 132 9.58 35.18 -3.73
CA PHE A 132 8.50 34.21 -3.98
C PHE A 132 7.92 33.60 -2.69
N ASN A 133 7.37 34.44 -1.81
CA ASN A 133 6.87 34.01 -0.51
C ASN A 133 5.66 33.06 -0.61
N GLU A 134 4.98 33.03 -1.76
CA GLU A 134 3.88 32.12 -2.02
C GLU A 134 4.34 30.70 -2.35
N ILE A 135 5.62 30.50 -2.71
CA ILE A 135 6.19 29.19 -3.01
C ILE A 135 6.77 28.61 -1.70
N PRO A 136 6.36 27.40 -1.29
CA PRO A 136 6.90 26.76 -0.10
C PRO A 136 8.40 26.43 -0.26
N HIS A 137 9.13 26.44 0.85
CA HIS A 137 10.51 25.96 0.85
C HIS A 137 10.56 24.45 0.60
N TRP A 138 11.66 23.98 -0.01
CA TRP A 138 11.83 22.56 -0.33
C TRP A 138 11.59 21.63 0.88
N ASN A 139 12.02 22.04 2.08
CA ASN A 139 11.90 21.25 3.32
C ASN A 139 10.49 21.29 3.94
N GLU A 140 9.55 22.07 3.38
CA GLU A 140 8.14 22.10 3.78
C GLU A 140 7.29 21.10 2.99
N ILE A 141 7.76 20.69 1.81
CA ILE A 141 7.10 19.67 0.99
C ILE A 141 7.12 18.34 1.73
N SER A 142 5.95 17.69 1.83
CA SER A 142 5.79 16.45 2.60
C SER A 142 6.81 15.37 2.26
N PHE A 143 7.19 15.24 0.99
CA PHE A 143 8.21 14.29 0.54
C PHE A 143 9.59 14.57 1.12
N PHE A 144 10.03 15.84 1.17
CA PHE A 144 11.36 16.20 1.66
C PHE A 144 11.38 16.44 3.18
N LYS A 145 10.24 16.77 3.77
CA LYS A 145 10.10 17.04 5.20
C LYS A 145 10.47 15.80 6.01
N GLY A 146 11.47 15.95 6.89
CA GLY A 146 11.99 14.85 7.72
C GLY A 146 13.18 14.10 7.09
N GLN A 147 13.56 14.42 5.84
CA GLN A 147 14.80 13.95 5.26
C GLN A 147 16.01 14.76 5.76
N LYS A 148 17.19 14.14 5.79
CA LYS A 148 18.47 14.80 6.02
C LYS A 148 19.42 14.40 4.89
N LYS A 149 19.64 15.31 3.93
CA LYS A 149 20.48 15.02 2.76
C LYS A 149 21.96 15.15 3.09
N ILE A 150 22.64 14.03 3.30
CA ILE A 150 24.11 13.93 3.40
C ILE A 150 24.64 13.39 2.08
N VAL A 151 24.26 12.18 1.69
CA VAL A 151 24.71 11.59 0.43
C VAL A 151 24.04 12.26 -0.77
N LEU A 152 22.74 12.56 -0.67
CA LEU A 152 21.97 13.19 -1.76
C LEU A 152 22.10 14.72 -1.83
N ARG A 153 23.03 15.32 -1.08
CA ARG A 153 23.15 16.78 -0.92
C ARG A 153 23.41 17.54 -2.22
N ASN A 154 24.03 16.91 -3.20
CA ASN A 154 24.36 17.53 -4.50
C ASN A 154 23.37 17.14 -5.61
N CYS A 155 22.56 16.10 -5.37
CA CYS A 155 21.73 15.50 -6.39
C CYS A 155 20.70 16.48 -6.94
N GLY A 156 20.66 16.62 -8.26
CA GLY A 156 19.77 17.53 -8.96
C GLY A 156 20.14 19.02 -8.88
N LEU A 157 21.26 19.41 -8.26
CA LEU A 157 21.66 20.83 -8.13
C LEU A 157 22.89 21.17 -8.98
N ILE A 158 23.88 20.28 -8.99
CA ILE A 158 25.11 20.43 -9.77
C ILE A 158 25.08 19.58 -11.04
N ASN A 159 25.86 19.98 -12.03
CA ASN A 159 26.08 19.21 -13.24
C ASN A 159 27.06 18.04 -12.98
N PRO A 160 26.63 16.77 -13.06
CA PRO A 160 27.49 15.61 -12.81
C PRO A 160 28.60 15.43 -13.86
N GLU A 161 28.51 16.12 -15.00
CA GLU A 161 29.49 16.05 -16.09
C GLU A 161 30.54 17.16 -16.02
N ASP A 162 30.51 18.03 -14.99
CA ASP A 162 31.43 19.16 -14.81
C ASP A 162 32.05 19.19 -13.41
N ILE A 163 33.30 18.71 -13.30
CA ILE A 163 34.09 18.74 -12.06
C ILE A 163 34.19 20.12 -11.41
N GLU A 164 34.15 21.22 -12.18
CA GLU A 164 34.28 22.57 -11.61
C GLU A 164 33.06 22.93 -10.76
N GLU A 165 31.85 22.46 -11.11
CA GLU A 165 30.67 22.66 -10.25
C GLU A 165 30.78 21.85 -8.95
N TYR A 166 31.37 20.65 -8.97
CA TYR A 166 31.64 19.89 -7.74
C TYR A 166 32.67 20.60 -6.84
N ILE A 167 33.76 21.13 -7.42
CA ILE A 167 34.75 21.93 -6.68
C ILE A 167 34.12 23.21 -6.11
N ALA A 168 33.21 23.86 -6.86
CA ALA A 168 32.48 25.06 -6.41
C ALA A 168 31.75 24.83 -5.08
N VAL A 169 31.16 23.63 -4.93
CA VAL A 169 30.44 23.22 -3.71
C VAL A 169 31.34 22.60 -2.63
N GLY A 170 32.66 22.77 -2.75
CA GLY A 170 33.67 22.33 -1.78
C GLY A 170 34.22 20.92 -2.02
N GLY A 171 33.89 20.29 -3.14
CA GLY A 171 34.47 19.02 -3.54
C GLY A 171 35.99 19.04 -3.65
N TYR A 172 36.64 17.92 -3.32
CA TYR A 172 38.09 17.72 -3.25
C TYR A 172 38.86 18.57 -2.23
N SER A 173 38.21 19.51 -1.53
CA SER A 173 38.84 20.25 -0.44
C SER A 173 39.20 19.34 0.75
N THR A 174 38.36 18.33 1.01
CA THR A 174 38.63 17.34 2.06
C THR A 174 39.83 16.49 1.70
N LEU A 175 39.90 15.97 0.46
CA LEU A 175 41.05 15.21 -0.01
C LEU A 175 42.35 16.03 0.11
N TYR A 176 42.31 17.31 -0.26
CA TYR A 176 43.47 18.21 -0.09
C TYR A 176 43.91 18.30 1.37
N ASN A 177 42.98 18.55 2.29
CA ASN A 177 43.28 18.65 3.72
C ASN A 177 43.80 17.34 4.31
N VAL A 178 43.25 16.20 3.87
CA VAL A 178 43.70 14.86 4.28
C VAL A 178 45.15 14.64 3.87
N LEU A 179 45.48 14.83 2.60
CA LEU A 179 46.81 14.54 2.07
C LEU A 179 47.90 15.50 2.56
N LYS A 180 47.53 16.69 3.05
CA LYS A 180 48.48 17.70 3.56
C LYS A 180 48.55 17.77 5.08
N GLY A 181 47.51 17.33 5.80
CA GLY A 181 47.37 17.60 7.23
C GLY A 181 47.05 16.40 8.12
N LEU A 182 46.63 15.26 7.56
CA LEU A 182 46.24 14.08 8.33
C LEU A 182 47.12 12.87 8.03
N THR A 183 47.28 12.01 9.04
CA THR A 183 47.89 10.69 8.86
C THR A 183 46.81 9.67 8.47
N PRO A 184 47.16 8.58 7.76
CA PRO A 184 46.22 7.51 7.45
C PRO A 184 45.46 6.98 8.68
N GLU A 185 46.15 6.86 9.82
CA GLU A 185 45.60 6.36 11.08
C GLU A 185 44.51 7.29 11.64
N LYS A 186 44.69 8.61 11.55
CA LYS A 186 43.67 9.59 11.95
C LYS A 186 42.43 9.51 11.06
N VAL A 187 42.59 9.27 9.76
CA VAL A 187 41.45 9.09 8.86
C VAL A 187 40.65 7.84 9.23
N VAL A 188 41.32 6.72 9.53
CA VAL A 188 40.68 5.50 10.03
C VAL A 188 39.95 5.76 11.35
N GLU A 189 40.55 6.52 12.26
CA GLU A 189 39.94 6.90 13.53
C GLU A 189 38.66 7.74 13.35
N GLU A 190 38.68 8.76 12.49
CA GLU A 190 37.48 9.56 12.19
C GLU A 190 36.34 8.71 11.63
N VAL A 191 36.64 7.78 10.70
CA VAL A 191 35.63 6.86 10.16
C VAL A 191 35.15 5.88 11.24
N LYS A 192 35.99 5.46 12.18
CA LYS A 192 35.58 4.63 13.32
C LYS A 192 34.68 5.41 14.28
N ASN A 193 35.05 6.64 14.63
CA ASN A 193 34.29 7.53 15.52
C ASN A 193 32.92 7.89 14.93
N SER A 194 32.81 7.94 13.59
CA SER A 194 31.54 8.14 12.89
C SER A 194 30.51 7.03 13.12
N LYS A 195 30.95 5.83 13.55
CA LYS A 195 30.11 4.63 13.61
C LYS A 195 29.42 4.31 12.28
N LEU A 196 30.05 4.69 11.16
CA LEU A 196 29.60 4.33 9.82
C LEU A 196 29.59 2.81 9.68
N ARG A 197 28.47 2.28 9.21
CA ARG A 197 28.29 0.87 8.87
C ARG A 197 28.12 0.75 7.36
N GLY A 198 28.58 -0.36 6.80
CA GLY A 198 28.46 -0.65 5.37
C GLY A 198 27.01 -0.56 4.89
N ARG A 199 26.77 0.25 3.87
CA ARG A 199 25.44 0.57 3.34
C ARG A 199 24.89 -0.41 2.30
N GLY A 200 25.67 -1.43 1.94
CA GLY A 200 25.27 -2.50 1.02
C GLY A 200 24.52 -3.68 1.66
N GLY A 201 23.97 -3.54 2.87
CA GLY A 201 23.12 -4.56 3.50
C GLY A 201 23.60 -5.07 4.85
N ALA A 202 24.74 -5.75 4.90
CA ALA A 202 25.20 -6.46 6.12
C ALA A 202 25.54 -5.53 7.31
N GLY A 203 25.78 -4.25 7.08
CA GLY A 203 26.07 -3.29 8.15
C GLY A 203 27.35 -3.59 8.93
N PHE A 204 28.42 -4.07 8.30
CA PHE A 204 29.69 -4.23 9.03
C PHE A 204 30.31 -2.84 9.35
N PRO A 205 30.91 -2.60 10.54
CA PRO A 205 31.54 -1.32 10.85
C PRO A 205 32.70 -0.97 9.92
N THR A 206 32.58 0.14 9.18
CA THR A 206 33.53 0.49 8.10
C THR A 206 34.92 0.80 8.63
N GLY A 207 35.03 1.58 9.71
CA GLY A 207 36.32 1.94 10.32
C GLY A 207 37.12 0.73 10.79
N ILE A 208 36.44 -0.28 11.36
CA ILE A 208 37.08 -1.55 11.76
C ILE A 208 37.61 -2.29 10.53
N LYS A 209 36.82 -2.34 9.45
CA LYS A 209 37.24 -2.99 8.20
C LYS A 209 38.50 -2.35 7.63
N TRP A 210 38.61 -1.02 7.69
CA TRP A 210 39.78 -0.28 7.23
C TRP A 210 40.99 -0.49 8.13
N GLU A 211 40.78 -0.48 9.45
CA GLU A 211 41.84 -0.75 10.44
C GLU A 211 42.48 -2.12 10.22
N ILE A 212 41.67 -3.16 9.99
CA ILE A 212 42.17 -4.53 9.74
C ILE A 212 43.09 -4.53 8.52
N MET A 213 42.65 -3.96 7.39
CA MET A 213 43.44 -3.94 6.15
C MET A 213 44.70 -3.07 6.27
N ARG A 214 44.62 -1.95 7.00
CA ARG A 214 45.77 -1.06 7.22
C ARG A 214 46.92 -1.81 7.90
N LYS A 215 46.61 -2.64 8.90
CA LYS A 215 47.59 -3.45 9.65
C LYS A 215 48.25 -4.56 8.83
N VAL A 216 47.69 -4.94 7.69
CA VAL A 216 48.31 -5.96 6.82
C VAL A 216 49.46 -5.35 6.03
N VAL A 217 50.65 -5.97 6.13
CA VAL A 217 51.82 -5.60 5.34
C VAL A 217 51.73 -6.27 3.97
N SER A 218 51.76 -5.48 2.90
CA SER A 218 51.72 -5.94 1.52
C SER A 218 52.34 -4.88 0.61
N ASP A 219 52.97 -5.33 -0.47
CA ASP A 219 53.50 -4.52 -1.57
C ASP A 219 52.38 -3.84 -2.37
N LYS A 220 51.23 -4.50 -2.46
CA LYS A 220 50.06 -4.04 -3.22
C LYS A 220 48.79 -4.20 -2.40
N LYS A 221 47.88 -3.24 -2.51
CA LYS A 221 46.59 -3.23 -1.82
C LYS A 221 45.51 -2.64 -2.74
N TYR A 222 44.29 -3.17 -2.65
CA TYR A 222 43.18 -2.74 -3.49
C TYR A 222 42.01 -2.21 -2.68
N ILE A 223 41.35 -1.17 -3.17
CA ILE A 223 40.01 -0.82 -2.71
C ILE A 223 38.97 -1.02 -3.82
N ILE A 224 37.79 -1.48 -3.43
CA ILE A 224 36.70 -1.78 -4.36
C ILE A 224 35.46 -0.99 -3.96
N CYS A 225 34.89 -0.29 -4.94
CA CYS A 225 33.53 0.18 -4.88
C CYS A 225 32.60 -0.86 -5.50
N ASN A 226 31.75 -1.45 -4.66
CA ASN A 226 30.68 -2.32 -5.12
C ASN A 226 29.47 -1.46 -5.53
N ALA A 227 29.39 -1.18 -6.83
CA ALA A 227 28.27 -0.53 -7.50
C ALA A 227 27.37 -1.54 -8.23
N HIS A 228 27.38 -2.80 -7.78
CA HIS A 228 26.51 -3.85 -8.30
C HIS A 228 25.14 -3.81 -7.60
N GLU A 229 24.28 -2.90 -8.05
CA GLU A 229 22.92 -2.73 -7.57
C GLU A 229 21.97 -3.63 -8.39
N GLY A 230 21.93 -4.92 -8.06
CA GLY A 230 21.10 -5.91 -8.77
C GLY A 230 19.75 -6.19 -8.11
N ASP A 231 19.42 -5.53 -6.99
CA ASP A 231 18.14 -5.72 -6.30
C ASP A 231 16.99 -5.12 -7.13
N PRO A 232 15.97 -5.89 -7.52
CA PRO A 232 14.85 -5.40 -8.31
C PRO A 232 14.17 -4.20 -7.66
N GLY A 233 14.09 -3.04 -8.33
CA GLY A 233 13.42 -1.85 -7.77
C GLY A 233 14.31 -0.96 -6.89
N THR A 234 15.59 -1.32 -6.71
CA THR A 234 16.58 -0.46 -6.07
C THR A 234 17.32 0.39 -7.12
N PHE A 235 17.52 1.67 -6.82
CA PHE A 235 18.21 2.61 -7.71
C PHE A 235 18.97 3.71 -6.95
N VAL A 236 19.40 3.40 -5.73
CA VAL A 236 20.09 4.29 -4.79
C VAL A 236 21.49 4.61 -5.33
N ASN A 237 22.32 3.59 -5.46
CA ASN A 237 23.71 3.69 -5.91
C ASN A 237 23.78 4.26 -7.32
N ARG A 238 22.88 3.82 -8.19
CA ARG A 238 22.75 4.35 -9.55
C ARG A 238 22.54 5.86 -9.52
N SER A 239 21.62 6.34 -8.69
CA SER A 239 21.27 7.76 -8.66
C SER A 239 22.36 8.61 -8.01
N GLU A 240 23.10 8.07 -7.05
CA GLU A 240 24.31 8.72 -6.50
C GLU A 240 25.37 8.91 -7.58
N ILE A 241 25.68 7.87 -8.34
CA ILE A 241 26.67 7.93 -9.44
C ILE A 241 26.20 8.86 -10.56
N GLU A 242 24.92 8.76 -10.95
CA GLU A 242 24.37 9.62 -12.00
C GLU A 242 24.39 11.10 -11.59
N SER A 243 24.27 11.40 -10.30
CA SER A 243 24.10 12.79 -9.85
C SER A 243 25.38 13.43 -9.34
N ASP A 244 26.31 12.66 -8.79
CA ASP A 244 27.57 13.15 -8.25
C ASP A 244 28.67 12.06 -8.26
N PRO A 245 29.23 11.74 -9.44
CA PRO A 245 30.29 10.75 -9.54
C PRO A 245 31.58 11.19 -8.83
N HIS A 246 31.85 12.50 -8.72
CA HIS A 246 33.07 13.02 -8.12
C HIS A 246 33.12 12.82 -6.61
N MET A 247 31.98 12.89 -5.91
CA MET A 247 31.90 12.53 -4.49
C MET A 247 32.34 11.09 -4.22
N LEU A 248 31.94 10.14 -5.08
CA LEU A 248 32.39 8.75 -4.97
C LEU A 248 33.91 8.66 -5.14
N LEU A 249 34.46 9.29 -6.18
CA LEU A 249 35.91 9.26 -6.46
C LEU A 249 36.73 9.88 -5.31
N GLU A 250 36.25 10.99 -4.74
CA GLU A 250 36.88 11.63 -3.58
C GLU A 250 36.87 10.71 -2.35
N GLY A 251 35.73 10.06 -2.07
CA GLY A 251 35.61 9.12 -0.96
C GLY A 251 36.55 7.92 -1.11
N MET A 252 36.66 7.38 -2.33
CA MET A 252 37.61 6.30 -2.64
C MET A 252 39.06 6.75 -2.46
N ALA A 253 39.44 7.93 -2.96
CA ALA A 253 40.81 8.45 -2.81
C ALA A 253 41.20 8.64 -1.33
N ILE A 254 40.30 9.18 -0.51
CA ILE A 254 40.52 9.33 0.94
C ILE A 254 40.69 7.96 1.62
N GLY A 255 39.85 6.99 1.28
CA GLY A 255 39.97 5.64 1.85
C GLY A 255 41.20 4.88 1.39
N ALA A 256 41.60 5.03 0.12
CA ALA A 256 42.82 4.46 -0.42
C ALA A 256 44.05 4.96 0.34
N PHE A 257 44.12 6.28 0.59
CA PHE A 257 45.15 6.87 1.44
C PHE A 257 45.13 6.27 2.86
N ALA A 258 43.94 6.15 3.47
CA ALA A 258 43.78 5.63 4.82
C ALA A 258 44.26 4.17 4.99
N VAL A 259 44.03 3.30 4.00
CA VAL A 259 44.44 1.88 4.07
C VAL A 259 45.80 1.59 3.43
N GLY A 260 46.35 2.55 2.68
CA GLY A 260 47.58 2.42 1.91
C GLY A 260 47.41 1.62 0.62
N ALA A 261 46.31 1.83 -0.10
CA ALA A 261 46.07 1.27 -1.43
C ALA A 261 46.42 2.30 -2.51
N ASP A 262 46.99 1.81 -3.61
CA ASP A 262 47.37 2.60 -4.78
C ASP A 262 46.48 2.31 -5.99
N GLU A 263 45.55 1.35 -5.87
CA GLU A 263 44.66 0.95 -6.95
C GLU A 263 43.22 0.71 -6.47
N GLY A 264 42.28 1.26 -7.23
CA GLY A 264 40.85 1.22 -6.98
C GLY A 264 40.09 0.55 -8.12
N ILE A 265 39.03 -0.18 -7.79
CA ILE A 265 38.15 -0.79 -8.79
C ILE A 265 36.71 -0.40 -8.49
N ILE A 266 36.00 0.16 -9.47
CA ILE A 266 34.55 0.32 -9.42
C ILE A 266 33.94 -0.83 -10.20
N TYR A 267 33.31 -1.76 -9.49
CA TYR A 267 32.58 -2.87 -10.10
C TYR A 267 31.11 -2.48 -10.25
N ILE A 268 30.64 -2.29 -11.48
CA ILE A 268 29.36 -1.66 -11.78
C ILE A 268 28.46 -2.55 -12.63
N HIS A 269 27.18 -2.60 -12.29
CA HIS A 269 26.15 -3.30 -13.06
C HIS A 269 25.78 -2.53 -14.34
N THR A 270 25.59 -3.24 -15.46
CA THR A 270 25.52 -2.65 -16.81
C THR A 270 24.12 -2.53 -17.42
N GLU A 271 23.05 -2.56 -16.61
CA GLU A 271 21.68 -2.39 -17.12
C GLU A 271 21.40 -1.03 -17.77
N SER A 272 22.15 0.02 -17.41
CA SER A 272 22.06 1.34 -18.03
C SER A 272 23.45 1.90 -18.32
N PRO A 273 23.69 2.50 -19.50
CA PRO A 273 25.00 3.04 -19.86
C PRO A 273 25.35 4.34 -19.11
N LEU A 274 24.35 5.12 -18.67
CA LEU A 274 24.55 6.48 -18.16
C LEU A 274 25.49 6.58 -16.94
N PRO A 275 25.37 5.74 -15.89
CA PRO A 275 26.30 5.77 -14.76
C PRO A 275 27.75 5.49 -15.18
N VAL A 276 27.95 4.53 -16.09
CA VAL A 276 29.28 4.15 -16.59
C VAL A 276 29.91 5.30 -17.39
N GLU A 277 29.14 5.93 -18.27
CA GLU A 277 29.60 7.08 -19.07
C GLU A 277 30.01 8.26 -18.16
N ARG A 278 29.18 8.58 -17.15
CA ARG A 278 29.48 9.66 -16.19
C ARG A 278 30.71 9.35 -15.35
N LEU A 279 30.90 8.11 -14.91
CA LEU A 279 32.12 7.70 -14.18
C LEU A 279 33.37 7.78 -15.06
N LYS A 280 33.32 7.30 -16.30
CA LYS A 280 34.45 7.39 -17.25
C LYS A 280 34.87 8.85 -17.44
N ASN A 281 33.90 9.75 -17.64
CA ASN A 281 34.15 11.18 -17.74
C ASN A 281 34.74 11.77 -16.43
N ALA A 282 34.15 11.46 -15.28
CA ALA A 282 34.60 11.97 -13.98
C ALA A 282 36.03 11.50 -13.62
N ILE A 283 36.39 10.24 -13.89
CA ILE A 283 37.75 9.72 -13.70
C ILE A 283 38.73 10.48 -14.60
N GLN A 284 38.38 10.69 -15.87
CA GLN A 284 39.24 11.42 -16.80
C GLN A 284 39.44 12.89 -16.35
N GLN A 285 38.37 13.55 -15.90
CA GLN A 285 38.45 14.90 -15.37
C GLN A 285 39.34 14.95 -14.11
N ALA A 286 39.16 14.03 -13.16
CA ALA A 286 39.99 13.96 -11.96
C ALA A 286 41.48 13.74 -12.28
N LYS A 287 41.80 12.87 -13.25
CA LYS A 287 43.18 12.70 -13.75
C LYS A 287 43.75 13.99 -14.36
N ASN A 288 42.98 14.67 -15.20
CA ASN A 288 43.39 15.92 -15.84
C ASN A 288 43.69 17.04 -14.84
N TYR A 289 42.97 17.05 -13.72
CA TYR A 289 43.17 17.99 -12.61
C TYR A 289 44.19 17.51 -11.56
N GLY A 290 44.80 16.33 -11.72
CA GLY A 290 45.80 15.80 -10.78
C GLY A 290 45.22 15.35 -9.42
N LEU A 291 43.94 14.97 -9.42
CA LEU A 291 43.20 14.45 -8.26
C LEU A 291 43.15 12.92 -8.23
N LEU A 292 43.57 12.27 -9.31
CA LEU A 292 43.83 10.84 -9.45
C LEU A 292 45.09 10.63 -10.31
N GLY A 293 45.68 9.44 -10.22
CA GLY A 293 46.92 9.07 -10.89
C GLY A 293 48.15 9.22 -9.99
N GLU A 294 49.26 9.67 -10.55
CA GLU A 294 50.54 9.80 -9.85
C GLU A 294 50.67 11.14 -9.12
N ASN A 295 51.29 11.07 -7.93
CA ASN A 295 51.67 12.18 -7.07
C ASN A 295 50.53 13.19 -6.86
N ILE A 296 49.37 12.68 -6.45
CA ILE A 296 48.13 13.44 -6.24
C ILE A 296 48.41 14.63 -5.33
N LEU A 297 48.09 15.84 -5.80
CA LEU A 297 48.31 17.10 -5.07
C LEU A 297 49.77 17.31 -4.58
N ASN A 298 50.77 16.75 -5.26
CA ASN A 298 52.18 16.76 -4.84
C ASN A 298 52.36 16.22 -3.40
N SER A 299 51.66 15.14 -3.05
CA SER A 299 51.72 14.52 -1.71
C SER A 299 52.62 13.30 -1.63
N GLY A 300 53.11 12.78 -2.76
CA GLY A 300 53.76 11.48 -2.87
C GLY A 300 52.79 10.29 -2.88
N PHE A 301 51.48 10.53 -2.73
CA PHE A 301 50.45 9.50 -2.82
C PHE A 301 50.01 9.27 -4.27
N ASN A 302 49.93 8.00 -4.68
CA ASN A 302 49.48 7.56 -5.99
C ASN A 302 48.18 6.78 -5.82
N PHE A 303 47.18 7.05 -6.65
CA PHE A 303 45.94 6.27 -6.66
C PHE A 303 45.25 6.34 -8.01
N ASP A 304 45.07 5.20 -8.67
CA ASP A 304 44.29 5.10 -9.90
C ASP A 304 43.03 4.25 -9.73
N ILE A 305 42.01 4.49 -10.56
CA ILE A 305 40.72 3.80 -10.52
C ILE A 305 40.40 3.19 -11.89
N HIS A 306 40.02 1.91 -11.87
CA HIS A 306 39.53 1.18 -13.03
C HIS A 306 38.04 0.87 -12.88
N ILE A 307 37.33 0.84 -14.01
CA ILE A 307 35.92 0.39 -14.05
C ILE A 307 35.90 -1.04 -14.56
N VAL A 308 35.23 -1.91 -13.83
CA VAL A 308 34.91 -3.27 -14.27
C VAL A 308 33.39 -3.35 -14.42
N GLU A 309 32.96 -3.62 -15.63
CA GLU A 309 31.56 -3.78 -16.00
C GLU A 309 31.12 -5.22 -15.71
N SER A 310 30.02 -5.38 -14.95
CA SER A 310 29.48 -6.69 -14.57
C SER A 310 28.98 -7.48 -15.78
N GLY A 311 29.09 -8.81 -15.69
CA GLY A 311 28.47 -9.75 -16.62
C GLY A 311 26.97 -10.00 -16.39
N GLY A 312 26.35 -9.27 -15.46
CA GLY A 312 24.91 -9.28 -15.22
C GLY A 312 24.39 -10.30 -14.20
N ALA A 313 25.27 -10.98 -13.46
CA ALA A 313 24.86 -11.97 -12.46
C ALA A 313 24.66 -11.36 -11.08
N PHE A 314 23.46 -11.47 -10.49
CA PHE A 314 23.12 -10.86 -9.19
C PHE A 314 24.09 -11.28 -8.07
N ILE A 315 24.49 -12.56 -8.05
CA ILE A 315 25.44 -13.10 -7.06
C ILE A 315 26.79 -12.37 -7.04
N CYS A 316 27.20 -11.70 -8.13
CA CYS A 316 28.42 -10.90 -8.15
C CYS A 316 28.32 -9.62 -7.30
N GLY A 317 27.16 -9.32 -6.69
CA GLY A 317 27.06 -8.37 -5.59
C GLY A 317 27.67 -8.88 -4.28
N GLU A 318 27.81 -10.21 -4.10
CA GLU A 318 28.51 -10.80 -2.95
C GLU A 318 30.01 -10.55 -3.05
N GLU A 319 30.62 -10.14 -1.94
CA GLU A 319 31.98 -9.59 -1.92
C GLU A 319 33.04 -10.50 -2.54
N THR A 320 32.98 -11.82 -2.37
CA THR A 320 34.00 -12.74 -2.92
C THR A 320 33.65 -13.27 -4.30
N ALA A 321 32.36 -13.40 -4.63
CA ALA A 321 31.94 -13.65 -6.01
C ALA A 321 32.34 -12.50 -6.94
N LEU A 322 32.28 -11.26 -6.43
CA LEU A 322 32.75 -10.08 -7.12
C LEU A 322 34.24 -10.17 -7.47
N PHE A 323 35.08 -10.68 -6.57
CA PHE A 323 36.51 -10.85 -6.84
C PHE A 323 36.76 -11.86 -7.96
N GLU A 324 36.06 -13.00 -7.93
CA GLU A 324 36.12 -13.98 -9.01
C GLU A 324 35.74 -13.35 -10.36
N SER A 325 34.68 -12.53 -10.38
CA SER A 325 34.26 -11.84 -11.60
C SER A 325 35.30 -10.82 -12.10
N ILE A 326 35.93 -10.05 -11.20
CA ILE A 326 37.02 -9.12 -11.57
C ILE A 326 38.20 -9.90 -12.16
N GLU A 327 38.51 -11.07 -11.59
CA GLU A 327 39.59 -11.95 -12.06
C GLU A 327 39.25 -12.72 -13.35
N GLY A 328 38.11 -12.42 -13.99
CA GLY A 328 37.67 -13.07 -15.23
C GLY A 328 37.16 -14.50 -15.04
N LYS A 329 36.79 -14.89 -13.81
CA LYS A 329 36.26 -16.19 -13.45
C LYS A 329 34.75 -16.14 -13.23
N ILE A 330 34.14 -17.31 -13.09
CA ILE A 330 32.72 -17.43 -12.73
C ILE A 330 32.54 -16.94 -11.29
N GLY A 331 31.58 -16.02 -11.05
CA GLY A 331 31.27 -15.41 -9.75
C GLY A 331 30.75 -16.37 -8.68
N LYS A 332 31.58 -17.31 -8.22
CA LYS A 332 31.27 -18.27 -7.14
C LYS A 332 31.93 -17.80 -5.84
N PRO A 333 31.17 -17.52 -4.77
CA PRO A 333 31.74 -17.05 -3.49
C PRO A 333 32.87 -17.94 -2.96
N ARG A 334 33.90 -17.34 -2.37
CA ARG A 334 35.07 -18.01 -1.78
C ARG A 334 34.79 -18.46 -0.34
N ILE A 335 35.56 -19.45 0.13
CA ILE A 335 35.53 -19.88 1.54
C ILE A 335 36.22 -18.81 2.40
N LYS A 336 35.58 -18.45 3.51
CA LYS A 336 36.12 -17.55 4.54
C LYS A 336 36.30 -18.36 5.83
N PRO A 337 37.46 -18.34 6.50
CA PRO A 337 38.70 -17.61 6.17
C PRO A 337 39.45 -18.20 4.95
N PRO A 338 40.37 -17.42 4.30
CA PRO A 338 40.81 -16.07 4.68
C PRO A 338 39.80 -14.96 4.34
N PHE A 339 39.84 -13.86 5.09
CA PHE A 339 38.96 -12.70 4.85
C PHE A 339 39.56 -11.75 3.79
N PRO A 340 38.72 -10.95 3.10
CA PRO A 340 39.17 -10.06 2.02
C PRO A 340 40.27 -9.06 2.40
N ALA A 341 40.21 -8.54 3.63
CA ALA A 341 41.21 -7.62 4.15
C ALA A 341 42.60 -8.25 4.28
N GLN A 342 42.71 -9.58 4.26
CA GLN A 342 43.97 -10.34 4.25
C GLN A 342 44.31 -10.83 2.84
N LYS A 343 43.36 -11.48 2.19
CA LYS A 343 43.46 -12.00 0.81
C LYS A 343 42.13 -11.82 0.10
N GLY A 344 42.05 -10.83 -0.77
CA GLY A 344 40.90 -10.49 -1.59
C GLY A 344 41.17 -10.69 -3.08
N VAL A 345 40.95 -9.65 -3.89
CA VAL A 345 41.20 -9.71 -5.33
C VAL A 345 42.69 -9.93 -5.60
N TYR A 346 43.01 -10.83 -6.54
CA TYR A 346 44.37 -11.22 -6.88
C TYR A 346 45.20 -11.71 -5.68
N ASP A 347 44.52 -12.28 -4.66
CA ASP A 347 45.10 -12.70 -3.38
C ASP A 347 45.82 -11.59 -2.59
N LYS A 348 45.54 -10.31 -2.90
CA LYS A 348 46.09 -9.15 -2.20
C LYS A 348 45.09 -8.59 -1.16
N PRO A 349 45.56 -7.90 -0.11
CA PRO A 349 44.67 -7.26 0.86
C PRO A 349 43.71 -6.31 0.16
N THR A 350 42.42 -6.49 0.39
CA THR A 350 41.37 -5.77 -0.34
C THR A 350 40.30 -5.23 0.60
N ASN A 351 39.97 -3.94 0.46
CA ASN A 351 38.77 -3.37 1.05
C ASN A 351 37.66 -3.31 0.02
N ILE A 352 36.43 -3.55 0.45
CA ILE A 352 35.26 -3.43 -0.41
C ILE A 352 34.16 -2.73 0.35
N ASN A 353 33.65 -1.64 -0.22
CA ASN A 353 32.53 -0.89 0.32
C ASN A 353 31.54 -0.55 -0.80
N ASN A 354 30.29 -0.38 -0.43
CA ASN A 354 29.21 0.03 -1.33
C ASN A 354 29.32 1.54 -1.65
N VAL A 355 28.75 1.97 -2.78
CA VAL A 355 28.76 3.37 -3.27
C VAL A 355 28.38 4.37 -2.16
N GLU A 356 27.21 4.19 -1.54
CA GLU A 356 26.74 5.09 -0.48
C GLU A 356 27.72 5.18 0.70
N THR A 357 28.43 4.08 0.99
CA THR A 357 29.45 4.05 2.05
C THR A 357 30.62 4.97 1.70
N TRP A 358 31.11 4.93 0.46
CA TRP A 358 32.17 5.82 -0.02
C TRP A 358 31.71 7.28 -0.06
N CYS A 359 30.48 7.53 -0.51
CA CYS A 359 29.91 8.88 -0.61
C CYS A 359 29.78 9.60 0.75
N ASN A 360 29.70 8.86 1.86
CA ASN A 360 29.69 9.44 3.21
C ASN A 360 31.09 9.91 3.67
N VAL A 361 32.17 9.29 3.17
CA VAL A 361 33.54 9.49 3.67
C VAL A 361 34.01 10.95 3.61
N PRO A 362 33.86 11.69 2.48
CA PRO A 362 34.36 13.06 2.41
C PRO A 362 33.75 13.97 3.49
N VAL A 363 32.45 13.84 3.75
CA VAL A 363 31.76 14.70 4.74
C VAL A 363 32.11 14.28 6.17
N ILE A 364 32.21 12.97 6.44
CA ILE A 364 32.64 12.47 7.75
C ILE A 364 34.00 13.07 8.13
N VAL A 365 34.96 13.05 7.21
CA VAL A 365 36.30 13.58 7.48
C VAL A 365 36.31 15.10 7.53
N ALA A 366 35.50 15.79 6.71
CA ALA A 366 35.42 17.25 6.71
C ALA A 366 34.78 17.84 7.99
N LYS A 367 33.77 17.16 8.55
CA LYS A 367 33.01 17.62 9.74
C LYS A 367 33.46 16.95 11.04
N GLY A 368 34.20 15.85 10.95
CA GLY A 368 34.56 14.98 12.07
C GLY A 368 33.57 13.84 12.27
N GLY A 369 34.08 12.68 12.70
CA GLY A 369 33.30 11.48 12.96
C GLY A 369 32.24 11.68 14.04
N ASN A 370 32.55 12.44 15.09
CA ASN A 370 31.59 12.72 16.16
C ASN A 370 30.33 13.43 15.65
N TRP A 371 30.47 14.41 14.76
CA TRP A 371 29.34 15.09 14.13
C TRP A 371 28.43 14.11 13.36
N PHE A 372 29.02 13.13 12.67
CA PHE A 372 28.25 12.12 11.96
C PHE A 372 27.55 11.15 12.91
N ALA A 373 28.20 10.79 14.02
CA ALA A 373 27.66 9.89 15.05
C ALA A 373 26.53 10.50 15.89
N GLU A 374 26.41 11.83 15.94
CA GLU A 374 25.23 12.53 16.52
C GLU A 374 23.95 12.29 15.71
N ILE A 375 24.10 11.86 14.46
CA ILE A 375 23.02 11.53 13.55
C ILE A 375 22.85 10.01 13.57
N GLY A 376 21.62 9.51 13.61
CA GLY A 376 21.39 8.07 13.60
C GLY A 376 21.08 7.50 14.98
N THR A 377 21.44 6.24 15.20
CA THR A 377 21.29 5.55 16.49
C THR A 377 22.63 5.36 17.18
N VAL A 378 22.61 4.95 18.45
CA VAL A 378 23.80 4.74 19.28
C VAL A 378 24.84 3.84 18.60
N ASN A 379 24.39 2.83 17.85
CA ASN A 379 25.25 1.83 17.21
C ASN A 379 25.42 2.04 15.70
N SER A 380 24.63 2.93 15.08
CA SER A 380 24.61 3.11 13.63
C SER A 380 24.49 4.59 13.30
N GLY A 381 25.63 5.23 13.03
CA GLY A 381 25.71 6.65 12.74
C GLY A 381 25.20 7.00 11.34
N GLY A 382 24.77 8.25 11.18
CA GLY A 382 24.39 8.88 9.92
C GLY A 382 22.98 8.58 9.41
N THR A 383 22.87 8.75 8.10
CA THR A 383 21.65 8.57 7.31
C THR A 383 21.72 7.28 6.49
N LYS A 384 20.58 6.86 5.96
CA LYS A 384 20.45 5.81 4.95
C LYS A 384 19.54 6.30 3.83
N VAL A 385 19.96 6.05 2.59
CA VAL A 385 19.16 6.33 1.39
C VAL A 385 18.27 5.13 1.08
N PHE A 386 16.99 5.39 0.76
CA PHE A 386 16.04 4.38 0.31
C PHE A 386 15.37 4.75 -1.02
N SER A 387 15.14 3.76 -1.89
CA SER A 387 14.22 3.84 -3.01
C SER A 387 12.81 3.47 -2.53
N LEU A 388 11.96 4.50 -2.39
CA LEU A 388 10.60 4.37 -1.91
C LEU A 388 9.63 4.18 -3.10
N VAL A 389 9.11 2.96 -3.25
CA VAL A 389 8.27 2.53 -4.39
C VAL A 389 7.01 1.77 -3.93
N GLY A 390 6.20 1.26 -4.88
CA GLY A 390 4.98 0.52 -4.58
C GLY A 390 3.71 1.37 -4.52
N LYS A 391 2.75 1.00 -3.66
CA LYS A 391 1.38 1.53 -3.56
C LYS A 391 1.26 2.79 -2.68
N ILE A 392 1.99 3.84 -3.07
CA ILE A 392 2.06 5.14 -2.37
C ILE A 392 2.06 6.31 -3.35
N GLU A 393 1.68 7.49 -2.87
CA GLU A 393 1.53 8.71 -3.67
C GLU A 393 2.89 9.32 -4.02
N ASN A 394 3.74 9.53 -3.01
CA ASN A 394 5.05 10.12 -3.21
C ASN A 394 6.13 9.04 -3.36
N LYS A 395 6.68 8.90 -4.57
CA LYS A 395 7.71 7.90 -4.89
C LYS A 395 9.02 8.56 -5.26
N GLY A 396 10.13 7.90 -4.92
CA GLY A 396 11.47 8.32 -5.31
C GLY A 396 12.54 8.00 -4.28
N LEU A 397 13.60 8.79 -4.25
CA LEU A 397 14.71 8.64 -3.32
C LEU A 397 14.51 9.48 -2.08
N ILE A 398 14.65 8.84 -0.93
CA ILE A 398 14.56 9.47 0.37
C ILE A 398 15.85 9.23 1.14
N GLU A 399 16.35 10.23 1.83
CA GLU A 399 17.49 10.07 2.74
C GLU A 399 17.07 10.45 4.15
N VAL A 400 17.01 9.44 5.03
CA VAL A 400 16.51 9.62 6.40
C VAL A 400 17.60 9.28 7.41
N PRO A 401 17.66 9.97 8.57
CA PRO A 401 18.49 9.52 9.68
C PRO A 401 18.13 8.10 10.10
N LEU A 402 19.13 7.27 10.40
CA LEU A 402 18.86 5.98 11.06
C LEU A 402 18.16 6.24 12.40
N GLY A 403 17.23 5.38 12.78
CA GLY A 403 16.32 5.63 13.90
C GLY A 403 14.98 6.28 13.50
N THR A 404 14.82 6.73 12.25
CA THR A 404 13.52 7.17 11.72
C THR A 404 12.51 6.02 11.73
N SER A 405 11.28 6.22 12.19
CA SER A 405 10.26 5.15 12.17
C SER A 405 9.74 4.84 10.76
N LEU A 406 9.37 3.57 10.51
CA LEU A 406 8.69 3.16 9.28
C LEU A 406 7.40 3.95 9.04
N LYS A 407 6.65 4.23 10.11
CA LYS A 407 5.43 5.05 10.09
C LYS A 407 5.70 6.43 9.51
N THR A 408 6.79 7.08 9.91
CA THR A 408 7.20 8.39 9.37
C THR A 408 7.47 8.29 7.87
N VAL A 409 8.23 7.28 7.44
CA VAL A 409 8.55 7.08 6.03
C VAL A 409 7.29 6.82 5.19
N VAL A 410 6.46 5.86 5.60
CA VAL A 410 5.30 5.42 4.82
C VAL A 410 4.21 6.49 4.78
N TYR A 411 3.84 7.04 5.93
CA TYR A 411 2.66 7.90 6.03
C TYR A 411 2.96 9.39 5.85
N ASN A 412 4.12 9.89 6.30
CA ASN A 412 4.46 11.30 6.19
C ASN A 412 5.20 11.58 4.88
N ILE A 413 6.35 10.91 4.65
CA ILE A 413 7.17 11.13 3.46
C ILE A 413 6.48 10.58 2.20
N GLY A 414 6.07 9.32 2.24
CA GLY A 414 5.37 8.62 1.15
C GLY A 414 3.94 9.10 0.90
N SER A 415 3.38 9.92 1.80
CA SER A 415 1.97 10.32 1.79
C SER A 415 1.01 9.12 1.66
N GLY A 416 1.25 8.06 2.43
CA GLY A 416 0.44 6.85 2.43
C GLY A 416 -1.01 7.07 2.89
N LYS A 417 -1.88 7.59 2.02
CA LYS A 417 -3.32 7.79 2.30
C LYS A 417 -4.18 6.56 2.01
N SER A 418 -3.57 5.46 1.57
CA SER A 418 -4.29 4.22 1.27
C SER A 418 -4.90 3.66 2.56
N LYS A 419 -6.22 3.52 2.59
CA LYS A 419 -6.96 2.82 3.65
C LYS A 419 -6.59 1.33 3.77
N ASN A 420 -5.58 0.83 3.05
CA ASN A 420 -5.25 -0.59 3.02
C ASN A 420 -3.75 -0.91 2.91
N ILE A 421 -2.83 -0.01 3.28
CA ILE A 421 -1.40 -0.39 3.36
C ILE A 421 -1.28 -1.59 4.31
N LYS A 422 -0.75 -2.69 3.79
CA LYS A 422 -0.74 -4.00 4.45
C LYS A 422 0.66 -4.35 4.94
N SER A 423 1.67 -4.04 4.13
CA SER A 423 3.05 -4.41 4.40
C SER A 423 4.02 -3.43 3.73
N VAL A 424 5.24 -3.36 4.25
CA VAL A 424 6.41 -2.85 3.54
C VAL A 424 7.40 -4.00 3.38
N GLU A 425 7.91 -4.19 2.17
CA GLU A 425 9.10 -5.02 1.94
C GLU A 425 10.34 -4.14 2.09
N ILE A 426 11.36 -4.65 2.78
CA ILE A 426 12.65 -3.99 2.96
C ILE A 426 13.76 -5.01 2.75
N GLY A 427 14.75 -4.60 1.95
CA GLY A 427 15.96 -5.36 1.71
C GLY A 427 15.95 -6.21 0.45
N GLY A 428 14.91 -6.08 -0.38
CA GLY A 428 14.81 -6.67 -1.70
C GLY A 428 14.68 -8.20 -1.66
N PRO A 429 15.27 -8.93 -2.62
CA PRO A 429 15.14 -10.39 -2.70
C PRO A 429 15.63 -11.16 -1.47
N ALA A 430 16.60 -10.59 -0.74
CA ALA A 430 17.11 -11.14 0.52
C ALA A 430 16.40 -10.57 1.78
N GLY A 431 15.52 -9.59 1.55
CA GLY A 431 14.74 -8.85 2.53
C GLY A 431 13.56 -9.61 3.09
N GLY A 432 12.52 -8.87 3.48
CA GLY A 432 11.32 -9.48 4.02
C GLY A 432 10.18 -8.50 4.27
N CYS A 433 9.01 -9.06 4.55
CA CYS A 433 7.76 -8.29 4.60
C CYS A 433 7.39 -7.93 6.05
N ILE A 434 7.33 -6.64 6.35
CA ILE A 434 6.93 -6.10 7.65
C ILE A 434 5.47 -5.65 7.59
N PRO A 435 4.55 -6.26 8.36
CA PRO A 435 3.15 -5.85 8.38
C PRO A 435 2.94 -4.49 9.05
N GLN A 436 1.87 -3.81 8.68
CA GLN A 436 1.48 -2.48 9.17
C GLN A 436 1.56 -2.32 10.71
N LYS A 437 1.22 -3.37 11.47
CA LYS A 437 1.24 -3.36 12.94
C LYS A 437 2.63 -3.06 13.55
N PHE A 438 3.71 -3.26 12.79
CA PHE A 438 5.08 -2.99 13.22
C PHE A 438 5.67 -1.70 12.67
N PHE A 439 4.88 -0.81 12.07
CA PHE A 439 5.40 0.43 11.48
C PHE A 439 5.94 1.43 12.52
N ASN A 440 5.71 1.22 13.82
CA ASN A 440 6.39 1.99 14.86
C ASN A 440 7.87 1.61 15.02
N THR A 441 8.33 0.52 14.39
CA THR A 441 9.73 0.09 14.43
C THR A 441 10.62 1.14 13.76
N ILE A 442 11.75 1.43 14.39
CA ILE A 442 12.75 2.36 13.88
C ILE A 442 13.64 1.69 12.83
N LEU A 443 14.11 2.49 11.88
CA LEU A 443 15.02 2.06 10.82
C LEU A 443 16.46 2.04 11.35
N ASP A 444 16.85 0.91 11.93
CA ASP A 444 18.24 0.54 12.17
C ASP A 444 18.44 -0.96 11.94
N TYR A 445 19.69 -1.41 11.92
CA TYR A 445 20.01 -2.81 11.61
C TYR A 445 19.46 -3.76 12.68
N GLU A 446 19.57 -3.39 13.95
CA GLU A 446 19.18 -4.23 15.08
C GLU A 446 17.66 -4.41 15.19
N SER A 447 16.88 -3.34 15.06
CA SER A 447 15.42 -3.37 15.21
C SER A 447 14.74 -4.07 14.04
N ILE A 448 15.26 -3.89 12.82
CA ILE A 448 14.75 -4.58 11.63
C ILE A 448 15.10 -6.07 11.67
N ALA A 449 16.32 -6.43 12.10
CA ALA A 449 16.72 -7.83 12.28
C ALA A 449 15.82 -8.61 13.26
N LYS A 450 15.34 -7.97 14.33
CA LYS A 450 14.39 -8.57 15.29
C LYS A 450 13.05 -8.99 14.65
N LEU A 451 12.69 -8.40 13.51
CA LEU A 451 11.48 -8.76 12.77
C LEU A 451 11.73 -9.86 11.73
N GLY A 452 12.95 -10.43 11.66
CA GLY A 452 13.34 -11.43 10.67
C GLY A 452 13.67 -10.84 9.29
N VAL A 453 13.89 -9.53 9.22
CA VAL A 453 14.14 -8.78 7.97
C VAL A 453 15.55 -8.19 8.01
N ILE A 454 16.16 -7.95 6.86
CA ILE A 454 17.43 -7.22 6.76
C ILE A 454 17.17 -5.82 6.17
N LEU A 455 17.93 -4.82 6.62
CA LEU A 455 17.78 -3.45 6.11
C LEU A 455 18.18 -3.34 4.64
N GLY A 456 19.13 -4.16 4.20
CA GLY A 456 19.56 -4.26 2.80
C GLY A 456 20.21 -3.00 2.24
N SER A 457 20.18 -2.90 0.92
CA SER A 457 20.81 -1.85 0.11
C SER A 457 19.98 -0.56 0.01
N GLY A 458 18.75 -0.54 0.53
CA GLY A 458 17.88 0.65 0.52
C GLY A 458 16.54 0.45 -0.19
N GLU A 459 16.13 -0.76 -0.52
CA GLU A 459 14.79 -0.99 -1.10
C GLU A 459 13.67 -0.80 -0.07
N MET A 460 12.59 -0.13 -0.47
CA MET A 460 11.33 -0.09 0.27
C MET A 460 10.11 -0.18 -0.67
N VAL A 461 9.49 -1.35 -0.74
CA VAL A 461 8.28 -1.58 -1.55
C VAL A 461 7.03 -1.57 -0.67
N ILE A 462 6.17 -0.55 -0.86
CA ILE A 462 4.90 -0.48 -0.13
C ILE A 462 3.84 -1.33 -0.82
N MET A 463 3.18 -2.19 -0.06
CA MET A 463 2.11 -3.08 -0.52
C MET A 463 0.80 -2.80 0.21
N ASP A 464 -0.31 -3.01 -0.48
CA ASP A 464 -1.66 -2.88 0.07
C ASP A 464 -2.42 -4.22 0.05
N LYS A 465 -3.71 -4.20 0.39
CA LYS A 465 -4.55 -5.42 0.43
C LYS A 465 -4.75 -6.10 -0.92
N ASP A 466 -4.49 -5.41 -2.02
CA ASP A 466 -4.60 -5.96 -3.37
C ASP A 466 -3.30 -6.67 -3.79
N ASP A 467 -2.29 -6.70 -2.92
CA ASP A 467 -1.08 -7.52 -3.09
C ASP A 467 -1.21 -8.86 -2.31
N CYS A 468 -0.87 -9.96 -2.98
CA CYS A 468 -0.89 -11.31 -2.40
C CYS A 468 0.48 -11.65 -1.80
N MET A 469 0.57 -11.89 -0.49
CA MET A 469 1.88 -12.13 0.14
C MET A 469 2.52 -13.46 -0.30
N VAL A 470 1.69 -14.44 -0.69
CA VAL A 470 2.17 -15.72 -1.25
C VAL A 470 2.82 -15.51 -2.61
N ASP A 471 2.25 -14.65 -3.46
CA ASP A 471 2.82 -14.34 -4.78
C ASP A 471 4.07 -13.45 -4.68
N VAL A 472 4.08 -12.52 -3.72
CA VAL A 472 5.28 -11.73 -3.40
C VAL A 472 6.43 -12.64 -2.98
N ALA A 473 6.18 -13.59 -2.06
CA ALA A 473 7.18 -14.58 -1.67
C ALA A 473 7.61 -15.46 -2.86
N ARG A 474 6.66 -15.87 -3.72
CA ARG A 474 6.95 -16.61 -4.95
C ARG A 474 7.92 -15.85 -5.86
N PHE A 475 7.65 -14.57 -6.11
CA PHE A 475 8.45 -13.71 -6.97
C PHE A 475 9.91 -13.60 -6.49
N PHE A 476 10.11 -13.29 -5.21
CA PHE A 476 11.48 -13.15 -4.69
C PHE A 476 12.24 -14.47 -4.61
N VAL A 477 11.58 -15.59 -4.28
CA VAL A 477 12.24 -16.90 -4.30
C VAL A 477 12.54 -17.34 -5.73
N GLU A 478 11.67 -17.06 -6.69
CA GLU A 478 11.92 -17.31 -8.12
C GLU A 478 13.19 -16.59 -8.57
N PHE A 479 13.32 -15.31 -8.23
CA PHE A 479 14.53 -14.52 -8.48
C PHE A 479 15.76 -15.11 -7.78
N ASN A 480 15.70 -15.38 -6.47
CA ASN A 480 16.85 -15.94 -5.76
C ASN A 480 17.27 -17.33 -6.28
N ALA A 481 16.30 -18.14 -6.75
CA ALA A 481 16.57 -19.43 -7.35
C ALA A 481 17.26 -19.29 -8.72
N SER A 482 16.86 -18.32 -9.55
CA SER A 482 17.51 -18.05 -10.85
C SER A 482 18.90 -17.44 -10.69
N GLU A 483 19.13 -16.67 -9.63
CA GLU A 483 20.40 -15.99 -9.34
C GLU A 483 21.42 -16.83 -8.55
N SER A 484 21.11 -18.10 -8.29
CA SER A 484 22.03 -19.00 -7.60
C SER A 484 23.29 -19.29 -8.43
N CYS A 485 24.48 -19.10 -7.84
CA CYS A 485 25.75 -19.51 -8.47
C CYS A 485 25.94 -21.03 -8.63
N GLY A 486 25.01 -21.83 -8.10
CA GLY A 486 25.02 -23.29 -8.22
C GLY A 486 26.05 -24.03 -7.34
N LYS A 487 26.80 -23.32 -6.47
CA LYS A 487 27.89 -23.90 -5.67
C LYS A 487 27.43 -24.82 -4.54
N CYS A 488 26.46 -24.40 -3.73
CA CYS A 488 25.98 -25.18 -2.58
C CYS A 488 24.59 -25.77 -2.83
N VAL A 489 24.39 -27.03 -2.43
CA VAL A 489 23.13 -27.77 -2.63
C VAL A 489 21.92 -27.08 -1.96
N PRO A 490 22.00 -26.56 -0.72
CA PRO A 490 20.87 -25.89 -0.09
C PRO A 490 20.36 -24.69 -0.90
N CYS A 491 21.25 -23.89 -1.48
CA CYS A 491 20.85 -22.76 -2.32
C CYS A 491 20.36 -23.21 -3.70
N ARG A 492 21.13 -24.08 -4.39
CA ARG A 492 20.84 -24.49 -5.78
C ARG A 492 19.54 -25.27 -5.90
N GLU A 493 19.41 -26.34 -5.12
CA GLU A 493 18.23 -27.21 -5.19
C GLU A 493 17.16 -26.77 -4.22
N GLY A 494 17.55 -26.35 -3.00
CA GLY A 494 16.60 -26.00 -1.96
C GLY A 494 15.71 -24.82 -2.35
N LEU A 495 16.27 -23.70 -2.83
CA LEU A 495 15.46 -22.55 -3.28
C LEU A 495 14.52 -22.92 -4.43
N TYR A 496 14.97 -23.77 -5.36
CA TYR A 496 14.14 -24.24 -6.45
C TYR A 496 12.96 -25.10 -5.94
N GLN A 497 13.17 -25.97 -4.94
CA GLN A 497 12.07 -26.72 -4.32
C GLN A 497 11.11 -25.80 -3.56
N VAL A 498 11.62 -24.81 -2.81
CA VAL A 498 10.79 -23.77 -2.15
C VAL A 498 9.91 -23.07 -3.20
N PHE A 499 10.48 -22.62 -4.31
CA PHE A 499 9.74 -22.02 -5.42
C PHE A 499 8.65 -22.95 -5.95
N LYS A 500 8.96 -24.23 -6.20
CA LYS A 500 7.98 -25.21 -6.70
C LYS A 500 6.80 -25.39 -5.76
N ILE A 501 7.05 -25.44 -4.44
CA ILE A 501 6.00 -25.57 -3.44
C ILE A 501 5.12 -24.32 -3.44
N ILE A 502 5.70 -23.12 -3.34
CA ILE A 502 4.95 -21.86 -3.34
C ILE A 502 4.16 -21.68 -4.65
N ASN A 503 4.76 -22.00 -5.80
CA ASN A 503 4.08 -21.96 -7.09
C ASN A 503 2.91 -22.97 -7.17
N SER A 504 2.99 -24.08 -6.43
CA SER A 504 1.86 -25.02 -6.30
C SER A 504 0.76 -24.45 -5.40
N ILE A 505 1.11 -23.68 -4.36
CA ILE A 505 0.17 -22.94 -3.52
C ILE A 505 -0.57 -21.87 -4.37
N THR A 506 0.14 -21.06 -5.16
CA THR A 506 -0.49 -20.05 -6.04
C THR A 506 -1.33 -20.66 -7.17
N LYS A 507 -1.17 -21.96 -7.44
CA LYS A 507 -1.97 -22.74 -8.38
C LYS A 507 -3.11 -23.54 -7.72
N GLY A 508 -3.24 -23.50 -6.39
CA GLY A 508 -4.27 -24.24 -5.65
C GLY A 508 -4.10 -25.75 -5.66
N LYS A 509 -2.86 -26.22 -5.85
CA LYS A 509 -2.48 -27.65 -5.94
C LYS A 509 -1.75 -28.18 -4.72
N ALA A 510 -1.36 -27.30 -3.80
CA ALA A 510 -0.64 -27.66 -2.58
C ALA A 510 -1.59 -28.09 -1.45
N THR A 511 -1.03 -28.78 -0.47
CA THR A 511 -1.67 -29.35 0.72
C THR A 511 -1.12 -28.71 2.00
N GLU A 512 -1.73 -29.01 3.16
CA GLU A 512 -1.20 -28.55 4.45
C GLU A 512 0.19 -29.11 4.76
N ASP A 513 0.52 -30.31 4.30
CA ASP A 513 1.83 -30.90 4.52
C ASP A 513 2.91 -30.22 3.67
N ASP A 514 2.57 -29.76 2.46
CA ASP A 514 3.48 -28.92 1.66
C ASP A 514 3.84 -27.62 2.40
N LEU A 515 2.90 -27.04 3.15
CA LEU A 515 3.16 -25.83 3.95
C LEU A 515 4.15 -26.09 5.09
N LYS A 516 4.07 -27.24 5.76
CA LYS A 516 5.04 -27.64 6.81
C LYS A 516 6.41 -27.93 6.20
N GLN A 517 6.45 -28.61 5.05
CA GLN A 517 7.68 -28.90 4.33
C GLN A 517 8.36 -27.61 3.86
N LEU A 518 7.58 -26.64 3.36
CA LEU A 518 8.07 -25.32 2.96
C LEU A 518 8.81 -24.63 4.11
N GLU A 519 8.19 -24.54 5.28
CA GLU A 519 8.76 -23.90 6.47
C GLU A 519 10.05 -24.60 6.93
N ASN A 520 10.03 -25.92 7.02
CA ASN A 520 11.20 -26.71 7.40
C ASN A 520 12.36 -26.53 6.41
N LEU A 521 12.07 -26.59 5.11
CA LEU A 521 13.08 -26.44 4.06
C LEU A 521 13.69 -25.03 4.09
N CYS A 522 12.89 -23.99 4.29
CA CYS A 522 13.40 -22.63 4.43
C CYS A 522 14.39 -22.52 5.60
N ASN A 523 14.08 -23.09 6.77
CA ASN A 523 14.99 -23.07 7.92
C ASN A 523 16.30 -23.82 7.63
N VAL A 524 16.23 -24.99 6.99
CA VAL A 524 17.44 -25.75 6.59
C VAL A 524 18.32 -24.93 5.64
N ILE A 525 17.73 -24.28 4.64
CA ILE A 525 18.48 -23.45 3.68
C ILE A 525 19.16 -22.29 4.40
N LYS A 526 18.42 -21.60 5.28
CA LYS A 526 18.93 -20.47 6.06
C LYS A 526 20.16 -20.85 6.89
N ASP A 527 20.12 -22.02 7.54
CA ASP A 527 21.18 -22.45 8.45
C ASP A 527 22.38 -23.09 7.72
N THR A 528 22.19 -23.64 6.51
CA THR A 528 23.21 -24.46 5.83
C THR A 528 23.73 -23.86 4.52
N ALA A 529 23.13 -22.80 4.00
CA ALA A 529 23.61 -22.14 2.81
C ALA A 529 24.97 -21.46 3.03
N PHE A 530 25.81 -21.53 2.01
CA PHE A 530 27.20 -21.12 2.08
C PHE A 530 27.42 -19.60 2.18
N CYS A 531 26.54 -18.80 1.57
CA CYS A 531 26.70 -17.34 1.48
C CYS A 531 25.37 -16.62 1.76
N GLY A 532 25.45 -15.30 1.90
CA GLY A 532 24.30 -14.46 2.25
C GLY A 532 23.11 -14.59 1.31
N LEU A 533 23.32 -14.78 0.00
CA LEU A 533 22.21 -14.98 -0.97
C LEU A 533 21.36 -16.19 -0.58
N GLY A 534 21.99 -17.35 -0.36
CA GLY A 534 21.26 -18.55 0.01
C GLY A 534 20.64 -18.46 1.41
N GLN A 535 21.39 -17.90 2.37
CA GLN A 535 20.94 -17.77 3.76
C GLN A 535 19.71 -16.86 3.89
N ALA A 536 19.72 -15.72 3.17
CA ALA A 536 18.68 -14.71 3.23
C ALA A 536 17.60 -14.87 2.15
N GLY A 537 17.84 -15.64 1.10
CA GLY A 537 16.91 -15.80 -0.03
C GLY A 537 15.57 -16.46 0.31
N VAL A 538 15.44 -17.02 1.51
CA VAL A 538 14.20 -17.58 2.07
C VAL A 538 13.46 -16.62 3.01
N ASN A 539 14.05 -15.47 3.37
CA ASN A 539 13.45 -14.50 4.29
C ASN A 539 12.08 -13.97 3.81
N PRO A 540 11.85 -13.70 2.51
CA PRO A 540 10.51 -13.33 2.04
C PRO A 540 9.45 -14.40 2.35
N VAL A 541 9.81 -15.68 2.30
CA VAL A 541 8.92 -16.79 2.66
C VAL A 541 8.71 -16.86 4.17
N LEU A 542 9.80 -16.86 4.95
CA LEU A 542 9.72 -16.99 6.40
C LEU A 542 8.91 -15.85 7.03
N THR A 543 9.14 -14.61 6.59
CA THR A 543 8.40 -13.45 7.10
C THR A 543 6.93 -13.47 6.69
N THR A 544 6.62 -13.89 5.45
CA THR A 544 5.22 -14.00 5.03
C THR A 544 4.49 -15.18 5.66
N LEU A 545 5.16 -16.30 5.93
CA LEU A 545 4.62 -17.39 6.75
C LEU A 545 4.36 -16.93 8.19
N GLN A 546 5.28 -16.17 8.78
CA GLN A 546 5.15 -15.68 10.15
C GLN A 546 3.99 -14.67 10.30
N TYR A 547 3.86 -13.73 9.37
CA TYR A 547 2.94 -12.60 9.52
C TYR A 547 1.63 -12.71 8.73
N PHE A 548 1.61 -13.52 7.67
CA PHE A 548 0.50 -13.64 6.71
C PHE A 548 0.14 -15.11 6.42
N ARG A 549 0.36 -16.03 7.38
CA ARG A 549 0.04 -17.46 7.23
C ARG A 549 -1.37 -17.73 6.73
N ASN A 550 -2.33 -16.91 7.16
CA ASN A 550 -3.72 -17.01 6.76
C ASN A 550 -3.91 -16.96 5.23
N GLU A 551 -3.07 -16.22 4.50
CA GLU A 551 -3.15 -16.18 3.03
C GLU A 551 -2.69 -17.50 2.41
N TYR A 552 -1.62 -18.12 2.94
CA TYR A 552 -1.20 -19.46 2.51
C TYR A 552 -2.30 -20.49 2.75
N GLU A 553 -2.91 -20.46 3.94
CA GLU A 553 -4.01 -21.36 4.30
C GLU A 553 -5.25 -21.12 3.44
N GLU A 554 -5.56 -19.87 3.08
CA GLU A 554 -6.65 -19.54 2.14
C GLU A 554 -6.41 -20.13 0.74
N HIS A 555 -5.17 -20.03 0.23
CA HIS A 555 -4.81 -20.60 -1.07
C HIS A 555 -4.93 -22.12 -1.08
N ILE A 556 -4.62 -22.78 0.03
CA ILE A 556 -4.65 -24.25 0.16
C ILE A 556 -6.09 -24.74 0.40
N LYS A 557 -6.81 -24.16 1.36
CA LYS A 557 -8.11 -24.66 1.86
C LYS A 557 -9.29 -24.17 1.04
N GLU A 558 -9.32 -22.87 0.76
CA GLU A 558 -10.43 -22.22 0.05
C GLU A 558 -10.16 -22.14 -1.45
N LYS A 559 -8.93 -22.48 -1.89
CA LYS A 559 -8.46 -22.32 -3.27
C LYS A 559 -8.74 -20.92 -3.80
N ARG A 560 -8.47 -19.92 -2.95
CA ARG A 560 -8.79 -18.52 -3.19
C ARG A 560 -7.58 -17.63 -2.95
N CYS A 561 -7.48 -16.56 -3.72
CA CYS A 561 -6.56 -15.46 -3.50
C CYS A 561 -7.37 -14.17 -3.33
N GLN A 562 -7.62 -13.73 -2.08
CA GLN A 562 -8.40 -12.51 -1.83
C GLN A 562 -7.86 -11.27 -2.55
N ALA A 563 -6.55 -11.16 -2.73
CA ALA A 563 -5.91 -10.07 -3.47
C ALA A 563 -6.23 -10.09 -4.99
N GLY A 564 -6.56 -11.26 -5.57
CA GLY A 564 -6.90 -11.40 -6.98
C GLY A 564 -5.69 -11.45 -7.92
N ILE A 565 -4.51 -11.76 -7.39
CA ILE A 565 -3.26 -11.87 -8.16
C ILE A 565 -3.11 -13.28 -8.77
N CYS A 566 -3.32 -14.33 -7.97
CA CYS A 566 -3.13 -15.72 -8.41
C CYS A 566 -4.30 -16.20 -9.27
N LYS A 567 -4.19 -16.01 -10.60
CA LYS A 567 -5.26 -16.25 -11.59
C LYS A 567 -5.91 -17.63 -11.56
N ASN A 568 -5.21 -18.68 -11.11
CA ASN A 568 -5.78 -20.04 -11.04
C ASN A 568 -6.74 -20.26 -9.86
N LEU A 569 -6.87 -19.28 -8.96
CA LEU A 569 -7.64 -19.36 -7.73
C LEU A 569 -8.96 -18.58 -7.77
N TYR A 570 -9.36 -18.11 -8.95
CA TYR A 570 -10.63 -17.42 -9.14
C TYR A 570 -11.09 -17.50 -10.60
N LEU A 571 -12.40 -17.31 -10.83
CA LEU A 571 -12.94 -17.31 -12.19
C LEU A 571 -12.67 -15.97 -12.89
N SER A 572 -12.94 -14.86 -12.21
CA SER A 572 -12.70 -13.52 -12.71
C SER A 572 -12.47 -12.52 -11.56
N PRO A 573 -11.84 -11.36 -11.79
CA PRO A 573 -11.59 -10.38 -10.72
C PRO A 573 -12.87 -9.90 -10.01
N CYS A 574 -13.98 -9.77 -10.75
CA CYS A 574 -15.26 -9.34 -10.18
C CYS A 574 -15.90 -10.43 -9.31
N GLU A 575 -15.83 -11.70 -9.72
CA GLU A 575 -16.25 -12.85 -8.91
C GLU A 575 -15.41 -12.95 -7.63
N ASN A 576 -14.07 -12.91 -7.75
CA ASN A 576 -13.17 -12.99 -6.61
C ASN A 576 -13.39 -11.87 -5.58
N SER A 577 -13.77 -10.67 -6.04
CA SER A 577 -14.01 -9.52 -5.16
C SER A 577 -15.42 -9.54 -4.55
N CYS A 578 -16.31 -10.39 -5.05
CA CYS A 578 -17.65 -10.57 -4.50
C CYS A 578 -17.57 -11.53 -3.30
N PRO A 579 -17.98 -11.12 -2.08
CA PRO A 579 -18.00 -12.03 -0.93
C PRO A 579 -18.89 -13.26 -1.14
N LEU A 580 -19.88 -13.18 -2.03
CA LEU A 580 -20.80 -14.27 -2.37
C LEU A 580 -20.30 -15.18 -3.49
N HIS A 581 -19.21 -14.83 -4.19
CA HIS A 581 -18.69 -15.59 -5.33
C HIS A 581 -19.67 -15.75 -6.49
N MET A 582 -20.45 -14.70 -6.76
CA MET A 582 -21.39 -14.72 -7.87
C MET A 582 -20.64 -14.86 -9.19
N ASN A 583 -21.10 -15.74 -10.08
CA ASN A 583 -20.61 -15.82 -11.47
C ASN A 583 -21.08 -14.60 -12.29
N ILE A 584 -20.44 -13.46 -12.05
CA ILE A 584 -20.77 -12.17 -12.66
C ILE A 584 -20.64 -12.20 -14.18
N PRO A 585 -19.51 -12.63 -14.77
CA PRO A 585 -19.40 -12.69 -16.22
C PRO A 585 -20.44 -13.61 -16.84
N GLY A 586 -20.73 -14.75 -16.21
CA GLY A 586 -21.72 -15.70 -16.71
C GLY A 586 -23.14 -15.15 -16.76
N PHE A 587 -23.61 -14.48 -15.70
CA PHE A 587 -24.96 -13.91 -15.74
C PHE A 587 -25.06 -12.71 -16.71
N LEU A 588 -23.99 -11.93 -16.89
CA LEU A 588 -23.94 -10.84 -17.86
C LEU A 588 -24.01 -11.38 -19.29
N GLU A 589 -23.22 -12.40 -19.61
CA GLU A 589 -23.22 -13.01 -20.95
C GLU A 589 -24.56 -13.68 -21.26
N MET A 590 -25.12 -14.48 -20.33
CA MET A 590 -26.43 -15.08 -20.52
C MET A 590 -27.54 -14.03 -20.72
N TYR A 591 -27.43 -12.88 -20.08
CA TYR A 591 -28.36 -11.78 -20.31
C TYR A 591 -28.17 -11.13 -21.70
N GLU A 592 -26.94 -10.96 -22.18
CA GLU A 592 -26.65 -10.53 -23.56
C GLU A 592 -27.21 -11.51 -24.60
N GLU A 593 -27.16 -12.82 -24.32
CA GLU A 593 -27.76 -13.89 -25.11
C GLU A 593 -29.30 -13.94 -25.04
N ASN A 594 -29.95 -13.03 -24.32
CA ASN A 594 -31.40 -13.00 -24.04
C ASN A 594 -31.91 -14.21 -23.22
N ARG A 595 -31.04 -14.89 -22.47
CA ARG A 595 -31.39 -16.02 -21.57
C ARG A 595 -31.65 -15.52 -20.15
N ASN A 596 -32.67 -14.68 -20.03
CA ASN A 596 -32.96 -13.93 -18.80
C ASN A 596 -33.24 -14.81 -17.57
N GLU A 597 -34.00 -15.89 -17.76
CA GLU A 597 -34.34 -16.84 -16.69
C GLU A 597 -33.11 -17.59 -16.17
N GLU A 598 -32.20 -18.00 -17.05
CA GLU A 598 -30.95 -18.67 -16.67
C GLU A 598 -29.97 -17.70 -16.02
N SER A 599 -29.91 -16.46 -16.51
CA SER A 599 -29.15 -15.38 -15.88
C SER A 599 -29.62 -15.13 -14.43
N PHE A 600 -30.94 -15.04 -14.21
CA PHE A 600 -31.52 -14.90 -12.87
C PHE A 600 -31.31 -16.15 -12.00
N GLU A 601 -31.45 -17.36 -12.55
CA GLU A 601 -31.20 -18.61 -11.83
C GLU A 601 -29.75 -18.71 -11.36
N SER A 602 -28.78 -18.31 -12.20
CA SER A 602 -27.36 -18.23 -11.85
C SER A 602 -27.10 -17.28 -10.68
N ILE A 603 -27.69 -16.08 -10.72
CA ILE A 603 -27.63 -15.11 -9.62
C ILE A 603 -28.19 -15.73 -8.33
N LEU A 604 -29.38 -16.35 -8.40
CA LEU A 604 -30.11 -16.85 -7.23
C LEU A 604 -29.40 -18.03 -6.54
N GLN A 605 -28.61 -18.83 -7.26
CA GLN A 605 -27.84 -19.92 -6.66
C GLN A 605 -26.78 -19.41 -5.69
N ASP A 606 -26.15 -18.28 -6.00
CA ASP A 606 -25.11 -17.64 -5.18
C ASP A 606 -25.64 -16.59 -4.20
N ASN A 607 -26.81 -16.03 -4.50
CA ASN A 607 -27.36 -14.88 -3.81
C ASN A 607 -28.86 -15.05 -3.55
N PRO A 608 -29.29 -15.34 -2.30
CA PRO A 608 -30.70 -15.50 -1.97
C PRO A 608 -31.52 -14.18 -2.02
N PHE A 609 -30.85 -13.04 -2.19
CA PHE A 609 -31.48 -11.71 -2.14
C PHE A 609 -31.12 -10.85 -3.36
N PRO A 610 -31.43 -11.29 -4.59
CA PRO A 610 -30.97 -10.61 -5.80
C PRO A 610 -31.47 -9.15 -5.91
N ALA A 611 -32.75 -8.89 -5.67
CA ALA A 611 -33.28 -7.53 -5.80
C ALA A 611 -32.86 -6.62 -4.64
N VAL A 612 -32.68 -7.15 -3.43
CA VAL A 612 -32.16 -6.38 -2.29
C VAL A 612 -30.71 -5.98 -2.53
N THR A 613 -29.84 -6.94 -2.86
CA THR A 613 -28.41 -6.68 -3.11
C THR A 613 -28.19 -5.81 -4.35
N GLY A 614 -29.05 -5.91 -5.36
CA GLY A 614 -29.10 -4.97 -6.49
C GLY A 614 -29.37 -3.51 -6.11
N ARG A 615 -29.85 -3.25 -4.89
CA ARG A 615 -30.12 -1.89 -4.37
C ARG A 615 -29.10 -1.41 -3.34
N VAL A 616 -28.67 -2.27 -2.42
CA VAL A 616 -27.91 -1.83 -1.23
C VAL A 616 -26.47 -2.33 -1.17
N CYS A 617 -26.03 -3.18 -2.11
CA CYS A 617 -24.65 -3.67 -2.15
C CYS A 617 -23.64 -2.54 -2.42
N HIS A 618 -22.49 -2.62 -1.74
CA HIS A 618 -21.33 -1.73 -1.92
C HIS A 618 -20.47 -2.04 -3.16
N HIS A 619 -20.90 -2.96 -4.03
CA HIS A 619 -20.31 -3.27 -5.33
C HIS A 619 -18.77 -3.44 -5.34
N PRO A 620 -18.17 -4.27 -4.45
CA PRO A 620 -16.72 -4.48 -4.42
C PRO A 620 -16.17 -5.02 -5.76
N CYS A 621 -17.02 -5.68 -6.53
CA CYS A 621 -16.73 -6.15 -7.88
C CYS A 621 -16.40 -5.03 -8.89
N GLU A 622 -16.88 -3.79 -8.70
CA GLU A 622 -16.55 -2.67 -9.60
C GLU A 622 -15.12 -2.16 -9.36
N ALA A 623 -14.67 -2.20 -8.10
CA ALA A 623 -13.34 -1.71 -7.71
C ALA A 623 -12.19 -2.49 -8.36
N ARG A 624 -12.44 -3.75 -8.75
CA ARG A 624 -11.44 -4.62 -9.43
C ARG A 624 -11.80 -4.95 -10.88
N CYS A 625 -12.70 -4.20 -11.48
CA CYS A 625 -13.04 -4.39 -12.89
C CYS A 625 -11.87 -3.93 -13.78
N ARG A 626 -11.30 -4.82 -14.59
CA ARG A 626 -10.22 -4.48 -15.54
C ARG A 626 -10.63 -3.48 -16.62
N ARG A 627 -11.93 -3.21 -16.79
CA ARG A 627 -12.42 -2.20 -17.72
C ARG A 627 -11.98 -0.78 -17.35
N THR A 628 -11.63 -0.53 -16.08
CA THR A 628 -11.07 0.75 -15.61
C THR A 628 -9.75 1.10 -16.29
N ASP A 629 -8.97 0.13 -16.78
CA ASP A 629 -7.74 0.39 -17.53
C ASP A 629 -8.00 0.92 -18.96
N ILE A 630 -9.25 0.86 -19.41
CA ILE A 630 -9.70 1.33 -20.73
C ILE A 630 -10.59 2.57 -20.58
N ASP A 631 -11.67 2.46 -19.80
CA ASP A 631 -12.60 3.56 -19.52
C ASP A 631 -13.12 3.55 -18.08
N GLU A 632 -14.27 2.95 -17.82
CA GLU A 632 -14.94 2.93 -16.52
C GLU A 632 -15.43 1.51 -16.20
N PRO A 633 -15.56 1.13 -14.92
CA PRO A 633 -16.04 -0.20 -14.55
C PRO A 633 -17.45 -0.50 -15.07
N VAL A 634 -17.75 -1.79 -15.21
CA VAL A 634 -19.09 -2.28 -15.58
C VAL A 634 -20.03 -2.18 -14.37
N LEU A 635 -21.21 -1.58 -14.55
CA LEU A 635 -22.26 -1.45 -13.53
C LEU A 635 -23.05 -2.74 -13.31
N GLN A 636 -22.35 -3.81 -12.94
CA GLN A 636 -22.96 -5.12 -12.74
C GLN A 636 -24.04 -5.14 -11.65
N ARG A 637 -24.00 -4.27 -10.62
CA ARG A 637 -25.06 -4.14 -9.62
C ARG A 637 -26.39 -3.74 -10.26
N GLU A 638 -26.36 -2.79 -11.19
CA GLU A 638 -27.54 -2.23 -11.84
C GLU A 638 -28.12 -3.19 -12.89
N VAL A 639 -27.26 -3.92 -13.61
CA VAL A 639 -27.69 -5.00 -14.51
C VAL A 639 -28.35 -6.13 -13.73
N HIS A 640 -27.70 -6.59 -12.65
CA HIS A 640 -28.24 -7.59 -11.74
C HIS A 640 -29.60 -7.17 -11.16
N ARG A 641 -29.72 -5.93 -10.68
CA ARG A 641 -30.98 -5.37 -10.21
C ARG A 641 -32.06 -5.44 -11.29
N TRP A 642 -31.74 -5.00 -12.50
CA TRP A 642 -32.68 -5.03 -13.63
C TRP A 642 -33.17 -6.44 -13.94
N ILE A 643 -32.26 -7.43 -13.98
CA ILE A 643 -32.61 -8.83 -14.20
C ILE A 643 -33.62 -9.31 -13.15
N ALA A 644 -33.36 -9.04 -11.87
CA ALA A 644 -34.24 -9.43 -10.78
C ALA A 644 -35.62 -8.75 -10.86
N ASP A 645 -35.65 -7.42 -11.02
CA ASP A 645 -36.88 -6.64 -11.10
C ASP A 645 -37.74 -7.09 -12.31
N SER A 646 -37.13 -7.30 -13.49
CA SER A 646 -37.80 -7.76 -14.73
C SER A 646 -38.44 -9.15 -14.59
N ILE A 647 -37.76 -10.08 -13.90
CA ILE A 647 -38.29 -11.42 -13.64
C ILE A 647 -39.45 -11.38 -12.64
N TYR A 648 -39.34 -10.55 -11.59
CA TYR A 648 -40.40 -10.38 -10.59
C TYR A 648 -41.65 -9.72 -11.14
N GLU A 649 -41.50 -8.71 -11.99
CA GLU A 649 -42.60 -8.02 -12.66
C GLU A 649 -43.37 -8.96 -13.60
N LYS A 650 -42.65 -9.78 -14.37
CA LYS A 650 -43.26 -10.78 -15.29
C LYS A 650 -43.80 -12.03 -14.57
N GLY A 651 -43.62 -12.14 -13.25
CA GLY A 651 -44.05 -13.30 -12.45
C GLY A 651 -43.35 -14.62 -12.81
N LYS A 652 -42.20 -14.55 -13.51
CA LYS A 652 -41.43 -15.72 -13.96
C LYS A 652 -40.60 -16.36 -12.84
N ASP A 653 -40.41 -15.65 -11.74
CA ASP A 653 -39.76 -16.14 -10.52
C ASP A 653 -40.42 -17.41 -9.97
N LYS A 654 -41.74 -17.54 -10.08
CA LYS A 654 -42.48 -18.73 -9.62
C LYS A 654 -41.96 -20.03 -10.24
N ILE A 655 -41.59 -19.99 -11.53
CA ILE A 655 -41.09 -21.17 -12.26
C ILE A 655 -39.69 -21.53 -11.74
N ILE A 656 -38.82 -20.53 -11.58
CA ILE A 656 -37.43 -20.71 -11.14
C ILE A 656 -37.41 -21.20 -9.68
N PHE A 657 -38.24 -20.61 -8.82
CA PHE A 657 -38.40 -21.02 -7.43
C PHE A 657 -38.93 -22.45 -7.30
N LYS A 658 -39.86 -22.87 -8.16
CA LYS A 658 -40.34 -24.26 -8.20
C LYS A 658 -39.19 -25.22 -8.53
N LYS A 659 -38.37 -24.91 -9.53
CA LYS A 659 -37.18 -25.71 -9.87
C LYS A 659 -36.22 -25.84 -8.68
N ILE A 660 -35.94 -24.75 -7.96
CA ILE A 660 -35.07 -24.80 -6.76
C ILE A 660 -35.69 -25.67 -5.65
N LEU A 661 -37.02 -25.65 -5.52
CA LEU A 661 -37.72 -26.50 -4.55
C LEU A 661 -37.62 -27.99 -4.90
N GLU A 662 -37.70 -28.34 -6.19
CA GLU A 662 -37.57 -29.70 -6.72
C GLU A 662 -36.12 -30.21 -6.63
N ASN A 663 -35.13 -29.32 -6.79
CA ASN A 663 -33.70 -29.64 -6.74
C ASN A 663 -33.10 -29.68 -5.33
N LYS A 664 -33.91 -29.86 -4.28
CA LYS A 664 -33.39 -30.07 -2.93
C LYS A 664 -32.73 -31.45 -2.83
N LEU A 665 -31.66 -31.53 -2.05
CA LEU A 665 -31.11 -32.82 -1.67
C LEU A 665 -32.08 -33.59 -0.75
N PRO A 666 -32.00 -34.94 -0.74
CA PRO A 666 -32.79 -35.76 0.16
C PRO A 666 -32.62 -35.36 1.64
N SER A 667 -33.66 -35.59 2.44
CA SER A 667 -33.64 -35.29 3.87
C SER A 667 -32.49 -36.00 4.57
N THR A 668 -31.74 -35.26 5.39
CA THR A 668 -30.67 -35.81 6.21
C THR A 668 -31.16 -36.31 7.57
N GLY A 669 -32.40 -35.97 7.94
CA GLY A 669 -32.93 -36.16 9.30
C GLY A 669 -32.28 -35.26 10.37
N LYS A 670 -31.32 -34.40 10.01
CA LYS A 670 -30.63 -33.52 10.95
C LYS A 670 -31.39 -32.21 11.15
N LYS A 671 -31.41 -31.71 12.38
CA LYS A 671 -32.06 -30.47 12.80
C LYS A 671 -31.01 -29.38 13.05
N VAL A 672 -31.21 -28.19 12.50
CA VAL A 672 -30.32 -27.04 12.67
C VAL A 672 -31.10 -25.84 13.20
N ALA A 673 -30.59 -25.24 14.27
CA ALA A 673 -31.11 -23.97 14.80
C ALA A 673 -30.25 -22.80 14.29
N ILE A 674 -30.89 -21.71 13.89
CA ILE A 674 -30.22 -20.46 13.55
C ILE A 674 -30.77 -19.38 14.48
N VAL A 675 -29.90 -18.62 15.12
CA VAL A 675 -30.29 -17.53 16.02
C VAL A 675 -29.97 -16.20 15.33
N GLY A 676 -31.01 -15.47 14.94
CA GLY A 676 -30.94 -14.23 14.17
C GLY A 676 -31.48 -14.41 12.74
N ALA A 677 -32.56 -13.70 12.42
CA ALA A 677 -33.20 -13.66 11.09
C ALA A 677 -32.71 -12.47 10.24
N GLY A 678 -31.44 -12.09 10.41
CA GLY A 678 -30.75 -11.12 9.56
C GLY A 678 -30.14 -11.76 8.29
N PRO A 679 -29.35 -11.01 7.50
CA PRO A 679 -28.77 -11.48 6.24
C PRO A 679 -27.98 -12.79 6.35
N ALA A 680 -27.12 -12.91 7.36
CA ALA A 680 -26.31 -14.11 7.60
C ALA A 680 -27.18 -15.34 7.90
N GLY A 681 -28.13 -15.20 8.83
CA GLY A 681 -29.01 -16.30 9.23
C GLY A 681 -29.98 -16.73 8.14
N LEU A 682 -30.56 -15.78 7.40
CA LEU A 682 -31.43 -16.07 6.27
C LEU A 682 -30.67 -16.77 5.13
N THR A 683 -29.43 -16.35 4.86
CA THR A 683 -28.58 -16.99 3.85
C THR A 683 -28.19 -18.41 4.25
N ALA A 684 -27.80 -18.62 5.52
CA ALA A 684 -27.54 -19.96 6.04
C ALA A 684 -28.78 -20.86 5.93
N GLY A 685 -29.96 -20.34 6.28
CA GLY A 685 -31.23 -21.05 6.16
C GLY A 685 -31.58 -21.43 4.72
N PHE A 686 -31.34 -20.54 3.76
CA PHE A 686 -31.54 -20.80 2.33
C PHE A 686 -30.74 -22.02 1.86
N TYR A 687 -29.45 -22.11 2.20
CA TYR A 687 -28.61 -23.23 1.77
C TYR A 687 -28.89 -24.52 2.56
N LEU A 688 -29.00 -24.45 3.89
CA LEU A 688 -29.19 -25.63 4.73
C LEU A 688 -30.48 -26.40 4.42
N VAL A 689 -31.58 -25.70 4.11
CA VAL A 689 -32.83 -26.36 3.71
C VAL A 689 -32.69 -27.04 2.34
N ARG A 690 -31.96 -26.43 1.41
CA ARG A 690 -31.67 -27.04 0.10
C ARG A 690 -30.78 -28.28 0.21
N LEU A 691 -29.94 -28.33 1.24
CA LEU A 691 -29.15 -29.51 1.60
C LEU A 691 -30.01 -30.60 2.26
N GLY A 692 -31.29 -30.37 2.53
CA GLY A 692 -32.18 -31.38 3.11
C GLY A 692 -32.16 -31.43 4.64
N HIS A 693 -31.62 -30.41 5.31
CA HIS A 693 -31.73 -30.27 6.77
C HIS A 693 -33.05 -29.66 7.20
N SER A 694 -33.52 -30.00 8.39
CA SER A 694 -34.64 -29.32 9.04
C SER A 694 -34.14 -28.06 9.75
N VAL A 695 -34.53 -26.88 9.26
CA VAL A 695 -34.00 -25.59 9.76
C VAL A 695 -35.06 -24.76 10.47
N THR A 696 -34.72 -24.28 11.67
CA THR A 696 -35.53 -23.33 12.44
C THR A 696 -34.72 -22.06 12.73
N ILE A 697 -35.23 -20.90 12.31
CA ILE A 697 -34.65 -19.58 12.62
C ILE A 697 -35.42 -18.95 13.78
N TYR A 698 -34.69 -18.60 14.84
CA TYR A 698 -35.19 -17.87 16.01
C TYR A 698 -34.81 -16.40 15.91
N ASP A 699 -35.75 -15.50 16.16
CA ASP A 699 -35.45 -14.06 16.27
C ASP A 699 -36.21 -13.43 17.44
N SER A 700 -35.59 -12.45 18.08
CA SER A 700 -36.19 -11.65 19.15
C SER A 700 -37.27 -10.68 18.65
N LYS A 701 -37.23 -10.30 17.37
CA LYS A 701 -38.18 -9.38 16.74
C LYS A 701 -39.37 -10.15 16.13
N PRO A 702 -40.51 -9.48 15.87
CA PRO A 702 -41.70 -10.11 15.29
C PRO A 702 -41.61 -10.38 13.77
N PHE A 703 -40.50 -10.03 13.12
CA PHE A 703 -40.31 -10.14 11.68
C PHE A 703 -38.86 -10.49 11.32
N ALA A 704 -38.66 -11.06 10.13
CA ALA A 704 -37.35 -11.32 9.56
C ALA A 704 -36.80 -10.12 8.78
N GLY A 705 -35.49 -10.15 8.50
CA GLY A 705 -34.76 -9.14 7.73
C GLY A 705 -33.61 -8.51 8.52
N GLY A 706 -33.68 -8.49 9.86
CA GLY A 706 -32.67 -7.86 10.71
C GLY A 706 -32.33 -6.44 10.25
N MET A 707 -31.03 -6.17 10.05
CA MET A 707 -30.55 -4.86 9.56
C MET A 707 -31.08 -4.46 8.17
N LEU A 708 -31.55 -5.40 7.33
CA LEU A 708 -32.17 -5.03 6.05
C LEU A 708 -33.48 -4.27 6.26
N ARG A 709 -34.21 -4.59 7.33
CA ARG A 709 -35.51 -3.96 7.62
C ARG A 709 -35.36 -2.48 7.98
N ILE A 710 -34.23 -2.10 8.60
CA ILE A 710 -33.98 -0.71 9.03
C ILE A 710 -33.44 0.18 7.91
N ILE A 711 -33.04 -0.40 6.77
CA ILE A 711 -32.60 0.39 5.62
C ILE A 711 -33.81 1.20 5.12
N PRO A 712 -33.67 2.53 4.93
CA PRO A 712 -34.80 3.36 4.53
C PRO A 712 -35.43 2.94 3.20
N GLU A 713 -36.76 3.09 3.09
CA GLU A 713 -37.55 2.69 1.90
C GLU A 713 -37.06 3.30 0.58
N TYR A 714 -36.47 4.50 0.63
CA TYR A 714 -35.95 5.17 -0.56
C TYR A 714 -34.68 4.50 -1.13
N ARG A 715 -34.06 3.58 -0.38
CA ARG A 715 -32.94 2.71 -0.80
C ARG A 715 -33.40 1.27 -0.97
N LEU A 716 -34.16 0.75 0.00
CA LEU A 716 -34.67 -0.62 -0.02
C LEU A 716 -36.18 -0.65 0.26
N PRO A 717 -37.01 -0.78 -0.78
CA PRO A 717 -38.45 -0.95 -0.61
C PRO A 717 -38.78 -2.22 0.20
N GLN A 718 -39.61 -2.09 1.23
CA GLN A 718 -39.92 -3.20 2.15
C GLN A 718 -40.66 -4.36 1.46
N ASN A 719 -41.47 -4.07 0.44
CA ASN A 719 -42.15 -5.08 -0.37
C ASN A 719 -41.17 -5.96 -1.16
N VAL A 720 -40.02 -5.42 -1.59
CA VAL A 720 -38.97 -6.19 -2.27
C VAL A 720 -38.31 -7.16 -1.29
N LEU A 721 -37.93 -6.67 -0.11
CA LEU A 721 -37.37 -7.50 0.96
C LEU A 721 -38.34 -8.62 1.38
N GLU A 722 -39.60 -8.27 1.63
CA GLU A 722 -40.61 -9.23 2.06
C GLU A 722 -40.83 -10.33 1.02
N ARG A 723 -40.84 -9.98 -0.29
CA ARG A 723 -40.96 -10.98 -1.37
C ARG A 723 -39.88 -12.06 -1.31
N GLU A 724 -38.62 -11.66 -1.10
CA GLU A 724 -37.48 -12.59 -1.05
C GLU A 724 -37.45 -13.39 0.26
N ILE A 725 -37.84 -12.80 1.39
CA ILE A 725 -38.03 -13.52 2.65
C ILE A 725 -39.13 -14.59 2.53
N GLN A 726 -40.25 -14.27 1.87
CA GLN A 726 -41.33 -15.23 1.66
C GLN A 726 -40.89 -16.43 0.81
N PHE A 727 -39.95 -16.24 -0.12
CA PHE A 727 -39.35 -17.35 -0.85
C PHE A 727 -38.56 -18.28 0.07
N ILE A 728 -37.72 -17.75 0.96
CA ILE A 728 -36.97 -18.55 1.95
C ILE A 728 -37.93 -19.32 2.87
N LYS A 729 -39.05 -18.69 3.28
CA LYS A 729 -40.11 -19.37 4.04
C LYS A 729 -40.75 -20.51 3.24
N LYS A 730 -41.09 -20.30 1.96
CA LYS A 730 -41.65 -21.32 1.07
C LYS A 730 -40.67 -22.46 0.77
N LEU A 731 -39.36 -22.22 0.84
CA LEU A 731 -38.37 -23.29 0.74
C LEU A 731 -38.46 -24.27 1.92
N GLY A 732 -39.05 -23.91 3.05
CA GLY A 732 -39.24 -24.81 4.20
C GLY A 732 -38.50 -24.40 5.46
N VAL A 733 -37.92 -23.20 5.50
CA VAL A 733 -37.36 -22.62 6.72
C VAL A 733 -38.50 -22.28 7.69
N LYS A 734 -38.42 -22.80 8.93
CA LYS A 734 -39.37 -22.47 9.99
C LYS A 734 -38.88 -21.23 10.75
N PHE A 735 -39.80 -20.31 11.06
CA PHE A 735 -39.49 -19.09 11.81
C PHE A 735 -40.17 -19.12 13.17
N VAL A 736 -39.42 -18.76 14.21
CA VAL A 736 -39.90 -18.59 15.59
C VAL A 736 -39.51 -17.19 16.04
N PHE A 737 -40.48 -16.28 15.97
CA PHE A 737 -40.30 -14.87 16.31
C PHE A 737 -40.54 -14.60 17.81
N ASN A 738 -40.26 -13.38 18.25
CA ASN A 738 -40.43 -12.92 19.64
C ASN A 738 -39.73 -13.81 20.69
N THR A 739 -38.61 -14.45 20.30
CA THR A 739 -37.87 -15.39 21.15
C THR A 739 -36.42 -14.94 21.24
N LYS A 740 -36.05 -14.33 22.37
CA LYS A 740 -34.67 -13.93 22.66
C LYS A 740 -33.92 -15.07 23.35
N ILE A 741 -32.92 -15.63 22.66
CA ILE A 741 -32.05 -16.67 23.21
C ILE A 741 -31.19 -16.09 24.34
N GLY A 742 -31.07 -16.83 25.44
CA GLY A 742 -30.50 -16.37 26.71
C GLY A 742 -31.53 -15.79 27.70
N ILE A 743 -32.77 -15.51 27.26
CA ILE A 743 -33.86 -15.03 28.12
C ILE A 743 -35.08 -15.96 28.01
N ASN A 744 -35.70 -16.03 26.84
CA ASN A 744 -36.89 -16.86 26.61
C ASN A 744 -36.55 -18.34 26.46
N LYS A 745 -35.34 -18.64 25.95
CA LYS A 745 -34.83 -20.01 25.75
C LYS A 745 -33.32 -20.02 25.93
N SER A 746 -32.79 -21.02 26.63
CA SER A 746 -31.35 -21.16 26.89
C SER A 746 -30.61 -21.75 25.69
N LEU A 747 -29.30 -21.52 25.60
CA LEU A 747 -28.47 -22.08 24.52
C LEU A 747 -28.29 -23.60 24.71
N GLU A 748 -28.28 -24.07 25.94
CA GLU A 748 -28.26 -25.48 26.37
C GLU A 748 -29.50 -26.23 25.86
N GLN A 749 -30.68 -25.61 25.94
CA GLN A 749 -31.91 -26.19 25.39
C GLN A 749 -31.83 -26.32 23.87
N LEU A 750 -31.32 -25.30 23.17
CA LEU A 750 -31.13 -25.37 21.73
C LEU A 750 -30.16 -26.49 21.33
N GLU A 751 -29.08 -26.69 22.09
CA GLU A 751 -28.05 -27.70 21.83
C GLU A 751 -28.57 -29.13 22.05
N LYS A 752 -29.53 -29.33 22.96
CA LYS A 752 -30.20 -30.61 23.16
C LYS A 752 -31.19 -30.93 22.04
N GLU A 753 -31.87 -29.92 21.50
CA GLU A 753 -32.94 -30.10 20.51
C GLU A 753 -32.43 -30.18 19.05
N HIS A 754 -31.23 -29.66 18.78
CA HIS A 754 -30.68 -29.51 17.43
C HIS A 754 -29.29 -30.15 17.34
N ASN A 755 -28.95 -30.61 16.14
CA ASN A 755 -27.64 -31.23 15.88
C ASN A 755 -26.54 -30.18 15.66
N ALA A 756 -26.89 -28.99 15.19
CA ALA A 756 -25.98 -27.85 15.04
C ALA A 756 -26.73 -26.53 15.28
N ILE A 757 -25.99 -25.51 15.71
CA ILE A 757 -26.49 -24.16 15.98
C ILE A 757 -25.62 -23.15 15.25
N PHE A 758 -26.26 -22.20 14.55
CA PHE A 758 -25.59 -21.04 13.97
C PHE A 758 -26.06 -19.74 14.65
N LEU A 759 -25.13 -19.00 15.26
CA LEU A 759 -25.41 -17.70 15.88
C LEU A 759 -25.08 -16.58 14.90
N ALA A 760 -26.10 -15.84 14.48
CA ALA A 760 -26.07 -14.76 13.50
C ALA A 760 -26.76 -13.49 14.05
N ILE A 761 -26.48 -13.16 15.31
CA ILE A 761 -27.20 -12.14 16.09
C ILE A 761 -26.75 -10.69 15.85
N GLY A 762 -25.82 -10.45 14.92
CA GLY A 762 -25.34 -9.11 14.58
C GLY A 762 -24.61 -8.36 15.73
N ALA A 763 -24.32 -7.08 15.51
CA ALA A 763 -23.81 -6.15 16.53
C ALA A 763 -24.89 -5.09 16.79
N HIS A 764 -25.72 -5.28 17.83
CA HIS A 764 -26.90 -4.41 18.04
C HIS A 764 -26.80 -3.52 19.29
N LYS A 765 -25.68 -3.56 20.03
CA LYS A 765 -25.50 -2.74 21.23
C LYS A 765 -24.89 -1.39 20.84
N ASN A 766 -25.61 -0.30 21.06
CA ASN A 766 -25.10 1.05 20.77
C ASN A 766 -23.90 1.38 21.68
N ILE A 767 -22.95 2.14 21.14
CA ILE A 767 -21.91 2.80 21.93
C ILE A 767 -22.49 4.09 22.51
N ALA A 768 -22.41 4.28 23.82
CA ALA A 768 -22.80 5.53 24.50
C ALA A 768 -21.89 6.69 24.07
N LEU A 769 -22.40 7.92 24.13
CA LEU A 769 -21.59 9.10 23.83
C LEU A 769 -20.62 9.39 24.98
N ASP A 770 -21.01 9.03 26.22
CA ASP A 770 -20.27 9.29 27.45
C ASP A 770 -19.97 10.79 27.62
N ILE A 771 -20.96 11.64 27.33
CA ILE A 771 -20.86 13.11 27.45
C ILE A 771 -22.00 13.70 28.28
N PRO A 772 -21.81 14.86 28.93
CA PRO A 772 -22.88 15.56 29.62
C PRO A 772 -24.08 15.84 28.71
N GLY A 773 -25.29 15.53 29.21
CA GLY A 773 -26.55 15.80 28.51
C GLY A 773 -27.01 14.71 27.53
N GLU A 774 -26.38 13.53 27.51
CA GLU A 774 -26.80 12.43 26.63
C GLU A 774 -28.20 11.88 26.92
N ASP A 775 -28.70 12.03 28.15
CA ASP A 775 -30.05 11.59 28.57
C ASP A 775 -31.16 12.62 28.31
N LEU A 776 -30.83 13.78 27.71
CA LEU A 776 -31.80 14.84 27.46
C LEU A 776 -32.89 14.41 26.46
N LYS A 777 -34.10 14.96 26.62
CA LYS A 777 -35.20 14.71 25.68
C LYS A 777 -34.85 15.32 24.31
N GLY A 778 -34.75 14.47 23.28
CA GLY A 778 -34.33 14.86 21.93
C GLY A 778 -32.98 14.30 21.53
N VAL A 779 -32.29 13.56 22.41
CA VAL A 779 -31.13 12.74 22.03
C VAL A 779 -31.62 11.34 21.65
N LEU A 780 -31.33 10.91 20.42
CA LEU A 780 -31.84 9.67 19.85
C LEU A 780 -30.70 8.77 19.35
N PRO A 781 -30.70 7.46 19.67
CA PRO A 781 -29.82 6.50 19.02
C PRO A 781 -30.22 6.31 17.55
N GLY A 782 -29.25 6.37 16.62
CA GLY A 782 -29.50 6.33 15.17
C GLY A 782 -30.21 5.05 14.70
N ILE A 783 -29.82 3.88 15.20
CA ILE A 783 -30.46 2.60 14.85
C ILE A 783 -31.93 2.59 15.30
N LYS A 784 -32.19 3.01 16.55
CA LYS A 784 -33.55 3.03 17.11
C LYS A 784 -34.45 4.00 16.34
N PHE A 785 -33.91 5.15 15.95
CA PHE A 785 -34.62 6.11 15.09
C PHE A 785 -35.03 5.49 13.75
N LEU A 786 -34.12 4.78 13.08
CA LEU A 786 -34.42 4.10 11.81
C LEU A 786 -35.36 2.90 11.99
N GLU A 787 -35.22 2.13 13.08
CA GLU A 787 -36.14 1.05 13.45
C GLU A 787 -37.57 1.56 13.64
N ASP A 788 -37.75 2.66 14.38
CA ASP A 788 -39.07 3.25 14.62
C ASP A 788 -39.73 3.70 13.30
N ILE A 789 -38.97 4.30 12.38
CA ILE A 789 -39.44 4.64 11.03
C ILE A 789 -39.83 3.39 10.24
N ALA A 790 -39.00 2.34 10.26
CA ALA A 790 -39.24 1.11 9.52
C ALA A 790 -40.51 0.36 9.96
N VAL A 791 -40.92 0.49 11.23
CA VAL A 791 -42.18 -0.07 11.73
C VAL A 791 -43.36 0.91 11.66
N GLY A 792 -43.20 2.04 10.97
CA GLY A 792 -44.26 3.02 10.71
C GLY A 792 -44.55 3.98 11.86
N LYS A 793 -43.72 4.02 12.91
CA LYS A 793 -43.83 5.06 13.94
C LYS A 793 -43.29 6.38 13.42
N LYS A 794 -43.78 7.48 13.97
CA LYS A 794 -43.25 8.83 13.73
C LYS A 794 -42.43 9.28 14.94
N PRO A 795 -41.08 9.20 14.87
CA PRO A 795 -40.23 9.70 15.95
C PRO A 795 -40.43 11.20 16.11
N ALA A 796 -40.48 11.68 17.35
CA ALA A 796 -40.57 13.10 17.65
C ALA A 796 -39.20 13.77 17.40
N ILE A 797 -39.03 14.36 16.22
CA ILE A 797 -37.82 15.11 15.84
C ILE A 797 -38.14 16.59 15.63
N GLY A 798 -37.18 17.46 15.92
CA GLY A 798 -37.31 18.90 15.72
C GLY A 798 -36.94 19.38 14.31
N LYS A 799 -36.86 20.71 14.14
CA LYS A 799 -36.56 21.33 12.84
C LYS A 799 -35.07 21.35 12.56
N LYS A 800 -34.22 21.52 13.57
CA LYS A 800 -32.75 21.53 13.44
C LYS A 800 -32.14 20.29 14.09
N ILE A 801 -31.46 19.47 13.31
CA ILE A 801 -30.92 18.19 13.77
C ILE A 801 -29.40 18.14 13.56
N VAL A 802 -28.67 17.73 14.59
CA VAL A 802 -27.25 17.42 14.50
C VAL A 802 -27.05 15.92 14.61
N ILE A 803 -26.29 15.35 13.69
CA ILE A 803 -25.98 13.93 13.65
C ILE A 803 -24.51 13.72 13.95
N ILE A 804 -24.22 12.90 14.96
CA ILE A 804 -22.86 12.57 15.36
C ILE A 804 -22.49 11.20 14.75
N GLY A 805 -21.56 11.20 13.80
CA GLY A 805 -21.07 9.97 13.18
C GLY A 805 -20.76 10.12 11.69
N GLY A 806 -20.08 9.14 11.12
CA GLY A 806 -19.70 9.13 9.70
C GLY A 806 -20.00 7.82 8.95
N GLY A 807 -20.71 6.88 9.58
CA GLY A 807 -21.08 5.58 9.00
C GLY A 807 -22.40 5.59 8.24
N ASN A 808 -22.76 4.45 7.64
CA ASN A 808 -23.98 4.33 6.82
C ASN A 808 -25.24 4.67 7.63
N VAL A 809 -25.33 4.25 8.90
CA VAL A 809 -26.44 4.59 9.80
C VAL A 809 -26.57 6.12 9.98
N ALA A 810 -25.44 6.84 10.10
CA ALA A 810 -25.46 8.30 10.21
C ALA A 810 -26.01 8.97 8.94
N ILE A 811 -25.60 8.49 7.76
CA ILE A 811 -26.08 8.99 6.47
C ILE A 811 -27.57 8.67 6.27
N ASP A 812 -28.00 7.45 6.58
CA ASP A 812 -29.39 7.02 6.46
C ASP A 812 -30.30 7.81 7.40
N ALA A 813 -29.87 8.04 8.65
CA ALA A 813 -30.59 8.88 9.60
C ALA A 813 -30.67 10.34 9.12
N ALA A 814 -29.60 10.87 8.52
CA ALA A 814 -29.56 12.23 7.97
C ALA A 814 -30.56 12.44 6.84
N ARG A 815 -30.50 11.56 5.84
CA ARG A 815 -31.35 11.62 4.65
C ARG A 815 -32.82 11.34 4.99
N THR A 816 -33.07 10.48 5.97
CA THR A 816 -34.42 10.25 6.52
C THR A 816 -34.96 11.50 7.23
N SER A 817 -34.13 12.14 8.06
CA SER A 817 -34.50 13.38 8.76
C SER A 817 -34.85 14.53 7.80
N VAL A 818 -34.09 14.69 6.71
CA VAL A 818 -34.42 15.68 5.66
C VAL A 818 -35.79 15.42 5.02
N ARG A 819 -36.15 14.14 4.80
CA ARG A 819 -37.46 13.76 4.24
C ARG A 819 -38.62 14.04 5.17
N LEU A 820 -38.37 14.00 6.48
CA LEU A 820 -39.33 14.37 7.51
C LEU A 820 -39.44 15.90 7.71
N GLY A 821 -38.65 16.69 6.97
CA GLY A 821 -38.77 18.15 6.91
C GLY A 821 -37.76 18.92 7.75
N SER A 822 -36.74 18.25 8.30
CA SER A 822 -35.72 18.88 9.15
C SER A 822 -34.51 19.38 8.36
N GLU A 823 -33.86 20.43 8.88
CA GLU A 823 -32.52 20.86 8.49
C GLU A 823 -31.48 20.03 9.26
N VAL A 824 -30.53 19.44 8.54
CA VAL A 824 -29.62 18.43 9.11
C VAL A 824 -28.16 18.81 8.90
N THR A 825 -27.38 18.69 9.97
CA THR A 825 -25.93 18.82 9.97
C THR A 825 -25.28 17.55 10.51
N ILE A 826 -24.30 16.99 9.80
CA ILE A 826 -23.49 15.86 10.26
C ILE A 826 -22.18 16.42 10.83
N ALA A 827 -21.86 16.10 12.07
CA ALA A 827 -20.56 16.34 12.68
C ALA A 827 -19.74 15.05 12.73
N TYR A 828 -18.53 15.09 12.17
CA TYR A 828 -17.61 13.96 12.12
C TYR A 828 -16.24 14.36 12.66
N ARG A 829 -15.71 13.56 13.58
CA ARG A 829 -14.45 13.84 14.29
C ARG A 829 -13.17 13.75 13.44
N ARG A 830 -13.26 13.29 12.19
CA ARG A 830 -12.12 13.13 11.26
C ARG A 830 -12.39 13.84 9.94
N GLU A 831 -11.45 13.74 9.02
CA GLU A 831 -11.55 14.29 7.67
C GLU A 831 -12.59 13.55 6.83
N LYS A 832 -13.04 14.18 5.72
CA LYS A 832 -14.02 13.61 4.79
C LYS A 832 -13.62 12.21 4.30
N ASP A 833 -12.37 12.06 3.90
CA ASP A 833 -11.89 10.82 3.29
C ASP A 833 -11.83 9.67 4.30
N ASP A 834 -11.83 9.95 5.59
CA ASP A 834 -11.90 8.96 6.67
C ASP A 834 -13.31 8.44 6.96
N MET A 835 -14.35 9.00 6.35
CA MET A 835 -15.72 8.53 6.57
C MET A 835 -15.88 7.05 6.16
N PRO A 836 -16.48 6.20 7.01
CA PRO A 836 -16.75 4.79 6.67
C PRO A 836 -18.01 4.56 5.82
N ALA A 837 -18.90 5.56 5.69
CA ALA A 837 -20.10 5.42 4.86
C ALA A 837 -19.77 5.23 3.37
N ASN A 838 -20.70 4.61 2.63
CA ASN A 838 -20.59 4.46 1.18
C ASN A 838 -20.44 5.84 0.50
N LYS A 839 -19.43 5.98 -0.37
CA LYS A 839 -19.13 7.22 -1.09
C LYS A 839 -20.35 7.72 -1.88
N GLU A 840 -21.09 6.83 -2.53
CA GLU A 840 -22.29 7.19 -3.29
C GLU A 840 -23.34 7.85 -2.38
N GLU A 841 -23.55 7.30 -1.18
CA GLU A 841 -24.55 7.78 -0.23
C GLU A 841 -24.15 9.12 0.40
N ILE A 842 -22.84 9.35 0.62
CA ILE A 842 -22.31 10.65 1.08
C ILE A 842 -22.60 11.73 0.03
N GLU A 843 -22.39 11.45 -1.26
CA GLU A 843 -22.66 12.41 -2.32
C GLU A 843 -24.18 12.65 -2.50
N GLU A 844 -25.01 11.61 -2.39
CA GLU A 844 -26.47 11.78 -2.40
C GLU A 844 -26.98 12.60 -1.21
N ALA A 845 -26.37 12.46 -0.03
CA ALA A 845 -26.69 13.27 1.14
C ALA A 845 -26.41 14.78 0.90
N LYS A 846 -25.29 15.10 0.23
CA LYS A 846 -24.98 16.49 -0.15
C LYS A 846 -25.97 17.07 -1.15
N ILE A 847 -26.37 16.30 -2.16
CA ILE A 847 -27.37 16.71 -3.16
C ILE A 847 -28.70 17.06 -2.47
N GLU A 848 -29.03 16.37 -1.38
CA GLU A 848 -30.23 16.64 -0.58
C GLU A 848 -30.13 17.89 0.31
N GLY A 849 -28.92 18.44 0.48
CA GLY A 849 -28.65 19.67 1.22
C GLY A 849 -28.19 19.44 2.66
N ILE A 850 -27.71 18.24 3.00
CA ILE A 850 -27.14 17.94 4.32
C ILE A 850 -25.79 18.66 4.45
N LYS A 851 -25.61 19.38 5.57
CA LYS A 851 -24.36 20.08 5.88
C LYS A 851 -23.39 19.12 6.57
N PHE A 852 -22.10 19.22 6.26
CA PHE A 852 -21.06 18.42 6.89
C PHE A 852 -20.09 19.34 7.62
N ILE A 853 -19.75 18.95 8.85
CA ILE A 853 -18.72 19.58 9.66
C ILE A 853 -17.71 18.49 10.02
N PHE A 854 -16.49 18.62 9.50
CA PHE A 854 -15.40 17.69 9.73
C PHE A 854 -14.53 18.15 10.90
N LEU A 855 -13.67 17.25 11.38
CA LEU A 855 -12.76 17.52 12.49
C LEU A 855 -13.49 18.12 13.71
N SER A 856 -14.64 17.55 14.05
CA SER A 856 -15.49 18.04 15.14
C SER A 856 -16.08 16.86 15.91
N ALA A 857 -15.84 16.82 17.22
CA ALA A 857 -16.41 15.79 18.10
C ALA A 857 -17.34 16.43 19.14
N PRO A 858 -18.36 15.69 19.64
CA PRO A 858 -19.26 16.23 20.64
C PRO A 858 -18.57 16.39 22.00
N GLY A 859 -18.73 17.56 22.63
CA GLY A 859 -18.24 17.85 23.98
C GLY A 859 -19.35 17.75 25.03
N ALA A 860 -20.49 18.39 24.79
CA ALA A 860 -21.66 18.35 25.68
C ALA A 860 -22.96 18.66 24.91
N ILE A 861 -24.10 18.17 25.41
CA ILE A 861 -25.43 18.50 24.91
C ILE A 861 -26.14 19.38 25.94
N ILE A 862 -26.63 20.53 25.51
CA ILE A 862 -27.19 21.56 26.39
C ILE A 862 -28.71 21.57 26.24
N GLY A 863 -29.40 21.40 27.38
CA GLY A 863 -30.86 21.41 27.46
C GLY A 863 -31.45 22.78 27.78
N ASP A 864 -32.74 22.95 27.49
CA ASP A 864 -33.56 24.02 28.04
C ASP A 864 -34.01 23.70 29.48
N GLU A 865 -34.72 24.64 30.11
CA GLU A 865 -35.25 24.50 31.48
C GLU A 865 -36.23 23.32 31.64
N LYS A 866 -36.72 22.73 30.53
CA LYS A 866 -37.64 21.58 30.50
C LYS A 866 -36.91 20.26 30.20
N GLY A 867 -35.58 20.28 30.15
CA GLY A 867 -34.74 19.11 29.88
C GLY A 867 -34.78 18.64 28.41
N LYS A 868 -35.12 19.54 27.47
CA LYS A 868 -35.12 19.26 26.03
C LYS A 868 -33.87 19.85 25.37
N VAL A 869 -33.30 19.14 24.39
CA VAL A 869 -32.11 19.62 23.65
C VAL A 869 -32.37 20.99 23.02
N ARG A 870 -31.44 21.92 23.23
CA ARG A 870 -31.42 23.28 22.65
C ARG A 870 -30.18 23.53 21.79
N GLU A 871 -29.02 23.06 22.25
CA GLU A 871 -27.72 23.27 21.60
C GLU A 871 -26.82 22.07 21.83
N ILE A 872 -25.84 21.87 20.94
CA ILE A 872 -24.73 20.94 21.12
C ILE A 872 -23.42 21.70 21.05
N GLU A 873 -22.55 21.42 22.00
CA GLU A 873 -21.17 21.90 22.01
C GLU A 873 -20.28 20.90 21.28
N LEU A 874 -19.52 21.41 20.32
CA LEU A 874 -18.54 20.64 19.56
C LEU A 874 -17.14 21.15 19.88
N THR A 875 -16.22 20.23 20.05
CA THR A 875 -14.79 20.50 20.18
C THR A 875 -14.13 20.33 18.82
N ARG A 876 -13.35 21.32 18.40
CA ARG A 876 -12.58 21.23 17.15
C ARG A 876 -11.44 20.22 17.33
N MET A 877 -11.17 19.48 16.26
CA MET A 877 -10.16 18.43 16.23
C MET A 877 -9.05 18.84 15.26
N VAL A 878 -7.84 18.36 15.52
CA VAL A 878 -6.74 18.37 14.55
C VAL A 878 -6.32 16.93 14.24
N PRO A 879 -5.89 16.63 13.00
CA PRO A 879 -5.37 15.31 12.68
C PRO A 879 -4.03 15.06 13.40
N GLY A 880 -4.04 14.18 14.39
CA GLY A 880 -2.84 13.69 15.08
C GLY A 880 -2.14 12.57 14.32
N GLU A 881 -1.35 11.77 15.03
CA GLU A 881 -0.63 10.65 14.42
C GLU A 881 -1.54 9.56 13.85
N PHE A 882 -1.04 8.83 12.86
CA PHE A 882 -1.70 7.62 12.34
C PHE A 882 -1.82 6.55 13.44
N ASP A 883 -3.01 5.95 13.57
CA ASP A 883 -3.26 4.78 14.40
C ASP A 883 -2.88 3.48 13.66
N SER A 884 -3.02 2.34 14.35
CA SER A 884 -2.76 1.01 13.77
C SER A 884 -3.68 0.64 12.61
N SER A 885 -4.77 1.37 12.39
CA SER A 885 -5.66 1.22 11.23
C SER A 885 -5.25 2.11 10.05
N GLY A 886 -4.16 2.88 10.18
CA GLY A 886 -3.69 3.79 9.13
C GLY A 886 -4.57 5.05 8.99
N ARG A 887 -5.40 5.36 9.98
CA ARG A 887 -6.19 6.61 10.03
C ARG A 887 -5.58 7.56 11.03
N ARG A 888 -5.68 8.87 10.80
CA ARG A 888 -5.21 9.85 11.78
C ARG A 888 -6.08 9.82 13.04
N LYS A 889 -5.42 9.79 14.20
CA LYS A 889 -6.10 9.95 15.49
C LYS A 889 -6.64 11.38 15.57
N PRO A 890 -7.94 11.58 15.82
CA PRO A 890 -8.46 12.92 16.05
C PRO A 890 -7.96 13.38 17.43
N MET A 891 -7.30 14.54 17.48
CA MET A 891 -6.85 15.15 18.73
C MET A 891 -7.69 16.40 19.02
N PRO A 892 -8.28 16.53 20.22
CA PRO A 892 -9.07 17.71 20.57
C PRO A 892 -8.17 18.94 20.69
N THR A 893 -8.67 20.10 20.26
CA THR A 893 -8.09 21.41 20.56
C THR A 893 -8.83 22.06 21.73
N GLU A 894 -8.34 23.20 22.20
CA GLU A 894 -9.04 24.03 23.20
C GLU A 894 -10.21 24.83 22.59
N GLU A 895 -10.38 24.81 21.26
CA GLU A 895 -11.44 25.55 20.57
C GLU A 895 -12.76 24.75 20.59
N THR A 896 -13.74 25.28 21.33
CA THR A 896 -15.12 24.76 21.36
C THR A 896 -16.10 25.75 20.76
N TYR A 897 -17.13 25.27 20.10
CA TYR A 897 -18.21 26.12 19.58
C TYR A 897 -19.56 25.40 19.66
N LYS A 898 -20.64 26.19 19.69
CA LYS A 898 -22.00 25.68 19.89
C LYS A 898 -22.82 25.73 18.61
N LEU A 899 -23.65 24.71 18.39
CA LEU A 899 -24.63 24.66 17.31
C LEU A 899 -26.03 24.54 17.91
N SER A 900 -26.93 25.43 17.49
CA SER A 900 -28.35 25.35 17.85
C SER A 900 -29.02 24.16 17.17
N CYS A 901 -29.63 23.29 17.96
CA CYS A 901 -30.34 22.11 17.49
C CYS A 901 -31.44 21.67 18.46
N ASP A 902 -32.52 21.14 17.92
CA ASP A 902 -33.66 20.65 18.70
C ASP A 902 -33.58 19.14 18.96
N THR A 903 -32.68 18.44 18.25
CA THR A 903 -32.54 16.99 18.27
C THR A 903 -31.09 16.62 17.92
N VAL A 904 -30.52 15.67 18.66
CA VAL A 904 -29.21 15.09 18.38
C VAL A 904 -29.40 13.60 18.09
N ILE A 905 -28.91 13.12 16.95
CA ILE A 905 -28.92 11.69 16.63
C ILE A 905 -27.48 11.18 16.62
N PHE A 906 -27.17 10.17 17.44
CA PHE A 906 -25.81 9.61 17.48
C PHE A 906 -25.73 8.24 16.81
N ALA A 907 -24.67 8.06 16.02
CA ALA A 907 -24.38 6.86 15.24
C ALA A 907 -22.85 6.65 15.17
N ILE A 908 -22.24 6.50 16.34
CA ILE A 908 -20.78 6.39 16.53
C ILE A 908 -20.23 4.95 16.51
N GLY A 909 -21.09 3.96 16.30
CA GLY A 909 -20.72 2.55 16.14
C GLY A 909 -21.54 1.62 17.03
N GLU A 910 -21.35 0.33 16.77
CA GLU A 910 -22.05 -0.78 17.42
C GLU A 910 -21.03 -1.71 18.10
N ARG A 911 -21.45 -2.35 19.20
CA ARG A 911 -20.72 -3.43 19.87
C ARG A 911 -21.54 -4.71 19.86
N VAL A 912 -20.83 -5.82 19.92
CA VAL A 912 -21.40 -7.15 20.06
C VAL A 912 -21.82 -7.36 21.52
N ASP A 913 -23.05 -7.84 21.73
CA ASP A 913 -23.51 -8.29 23.04
C ASP A 913 -23.22 -9.80 23.19
N SER A 914 -22.07 -10.13 23.78
CA SER A 914 -21.60 -11.51 23.93
C SER A 914 -21.69 -12.06 25.36
N GLU A 915 -22.31 -11.36 26.30
CA GLU A 915 -22.35 -11.78 27.72
C GLU A 915 -23.00 -13.15 27.91
N PHE A 916 -24.13 -13.43 27.24
CA PHE A 916 -24.79 -14.73 27.36
C PHE A 916 -23.99 -15.86 26.70
N ILE A 917 -23.21 -15.55 25.66
CA ILE A 917 -22.33 -16.49 24.95
C ILE A 917 -21.13 -16.84 25.82
N LYS A 918 -20.56 -15.84 26.52
CA LYS A 918 -19.49 -16.05 27.51
C LYS A 918 -19.99 -16.90 28.68
N LYS A 919 -21.19 -16.65 29.19
CA LYS A 919 -21.81 -17.45 30.28
C LYS A 919 -21.97 -18.92 29.90
N PHE A 920 -22.19 -19.23 28.63
CA PHE A 920 -22.26 -20.60 28.11
C PHE A 920 -20.89 -21.28 27.95
N GLY A 921 -19.77 -20.54 28.05
CA GLY A 921 -18.42 -21.08 27.91
C GLY A 921 -17.83 -21.01 26.49
N ILE A 922 -18.40 -20.20 25.60
CA ILE A 922 -17.79 -19.92 24.29
C ILE A 922 -16.74 -18.81 24.44
N LYS A 923 -15.57 -19.00 23.84
CA LYS A 923 -14.46 -18.05 23.89
C LYS A 923 -14.77 -16.76 23.11
N THR A 924 -14.36 -15.63 23.66
CA THR A 924 -14.52 -14.30 23.06
C THR A 924 -13.22 -13.51 23.17
N ARG A 925 -12.99 -12.63 22.21
CA ARG A 925 -11.89 -11.65 22.21
C ARG A 925 -12.20 -10.46 23.14
N ASP A 926 -11.20 -9.64 23.42
CA ASP A 926 -11.31 -8.46 24.30
C ASP A 926 -12.34 -7.43 23.81
N ASN A 927 -12.53 -7.32 22.49
CA ASN A 927 -13.52 -6.44 21.87
C ASN A 927 -14.96 -6.99 21.93
N GLY A 928 -15.17 -8.15 22.56
CA GLY A 928 -16.46 -8.82 22.68
C GLY A 928 -16.84 -9.71 21.50
N ALA A 929 -16.07 -9.75 20.40
CA ALA A 929 -16.31 -10.64 19.28
C ALA A 929 -16.04 -12.10 19.65
N VAL A 930 -16.80 -13.03 19.05
CA VAL A 930 -16.64 -14.47 19.32
C VAL A 930 -15.44 -15.03 18.56
N GLU A 931 -14.66 -15.88 19.23
CA GLU A 931 -13.54 -16.58 18.60
C GLU A 931 -14.05 -17.79 17.81
N VAL A 932 -13.71 -17.85 16.53
CA VAL A 932 -14.08 -18.94 15.62
C VAL A 932 -12.89 -19.36 14.77
N ASN A 933 -12.95 -20.59 14.25
CA ASN A 933 -12.09 -21.02 13.16
C ASN A 933 -12.44 -20.23 11.88
N ASN A 934 -11.45 -19.56 11.27
CA ASN A 934 -11.68 -18.68 10.12
C ASN A 934 -12.18 -19.42 8.85
N PHE A 935 -12.00 -20.74 8.77
CA PHE A 935 -12.41 -21.57 7.63
C PHE A 935 -13.74 -22.28 7.86
N THR A 936 -14.07 -22.65 9.10
CA THR A 936 -15.31 -23.39 9.39
C THR A 936 -16.36 -22.56 10.11
N LEU A 937 -15.99 -21.40 10.67
CA LEU A 937 -16.81 -20.57 11.57
C LEU A 937 -17.24 -21.29 12.87
N GLN A 938 -16.62 -22.42 13.17
CA GLN A 938 -16.87 -23.22 14.35
C GLN A 938 -16.20 -22.58 15.58
N THR A 939 -16.90 -22.65 16.72
CA THR A 939 -16.37 -22.21 18.02
C THR A 939 -15.57 -23.31 18.72
N ASN A 940 -15.17 -23.09 19.97
CA ASN A 940 -14.65 -24.15 20.83
C ASN A 940 -15.69 -25.25 21.17
N ASN A 941 -16.98 -25.02 20.94
CA ASN A 941 -17.99 -26.06 20.99
C ASN A 941 -18.23 -26.61 19.56
N PRO A 942 -18.11 -27.94 19.35
CA PRO A 942 -18.20 -28.53 18.02
C PRO A 942 -19.57 -28.36 17.36
N ARG A 943 -20.65 -28.15 18.12
CA ARG A 943 -22.02 -27.99 17.59
C ARG A 943 -22.39 -26.53 17.30
N ILE A 944 -21.56 -25.56 17.67
CA ILE A 944 -21.90 -24.14 17.60
C ILE A 944 -20.97 -23.40 16.64
N TYR A 945 -21.61 -22.72 15.70
CA TYR A 945 -21.00 -21.89 14.68
C TYR A 945 -21.46 -20.45 14.84
N VAL A 946 -20.60 -19.49 14.53
CA VAL A 946 -20.91 -18.07 14.73
C VAL A 946 -20.42 -17.29 13.51
N GLY A 947 -21.26 -16.39 12.99
CA GLY A 947 -20.95 -15.66 11.77
C GLY A 947 -21.71 -14.36 11.62
N GLY A 948 -21.23 -13.48 10.74
CA GLY A 948 -21.67 -12.09 10.62
C GLY A 948 -21.00 -11.20 11.67
N ASP A 949 -21.61 -10.04 11.94
CA ASP A 949 -20.97 -8.94 12.69
C ASP A 949 -20.52 -9.31 14.11
N ILE A 950 -21.08 -10.36 14.68
CA ILE A 950 -20.65 -10.94 15.97
C ILE A 950 -19.20 -11.46 15.96
N THR A 951 -18.68 -11.83 14.79
CA THR A 951 -17.30 -12.34 14.62
C THR A 951 -16.34 -11.25 14.13
N THR A 952 -16.77 -10.42 13.20
CA THR A 952 -15.92 -9.46 12.48
C THR A 952 -16.04 -8.02 12.99
N GLY A 953 -17.07 -7.72 13.79
CA GLY A 953 -17.60 -6.36 13.92
C GLY A 953 -18.46 -5.97 12.70
N PRO A 954 -18.97 -4.73 12.63
CA PRO A 954 -19.89 -4.30 11.58
C PRO A 954 -19.36 -4.60 10.17
N ALA A 955 -20.04 -5.48 9.44
CA ALA A 955 -19.68 -5.90 8.10
C ALA A 955 -20.63 -5.32 7.05
N THR A 956 -20.26 -5.45 5.77
CA THR A 956 -21.17 -5.18 4.65
C THR A 956 -22.23 -6.28 4.52
N LEU A 957 -23.33 -5.99 3.83
CA LEU A 957 -24.40 -6.96 3.59
C LEU A 957 -23.87 -8.28 3.00
N THR A 958 -23.04 -8.19 1.97
CA THR A 958 -22.52 -9.35 1.25
C THR A 958 -21.53 -10.15 2.08
N GLU A 959 -20.75 -9.52 2.97
CA GLU A 959 -19.88 -10.22 3.92
C GLU A 959 -20.69 -11.00 4.96
N ALA A 960 -21.77 -10.41 5.50
CA ALA A 960 -22.67 -11.11 6.41
C ALA A 960 -23.33 -12.33 5.73
N MET A 961 -23.80 -12.16 4.48
CA MET A 961 -24.36 -13.27 3.70
C MET A 961 -23.31 -14.35 3.38
N SER A 962 -22.06 -13.95 3.08
CA SER A 962 -20.94 -14.86 2.86
C SER A 962 -20.67 -15.73 4.09
N ALA A 963 -20.70 -15.15 5.30
CA ALA A 963 -20.60 -15.93 6.54
C ALA A 963 -21.73 -16.96 6.66
N GLY A 964 -22.96 -16.61 6.26
CA GLY A 964 -24.08 -17.55 6.20
C GLY A 964 -23.86 -18.70 5.21
N LYS A 965 -23.36 -18.41 4.00
CA LYS A 965 -23.01 -19.40 2.96
C LYS A 965 -21.92 -20.36 3.48
N LYS A 966 -20.87 -19.81 4.10
CA LYS A 966 -19.74 -20.55 4.67
C LYS A 966 -20.14 -21.43 5.86
N ALA A 967 -20.98 -20.90 6.76
CA ALA A 967 -21.51 -21.66 7.88
C ALA A 967 -22.38 -22.83 7.41
N ALA A 968 -23.22 -22.63 6.38
CA ALA A 968 -24.03 -23.70 5.80
C ALA A 968 -23.17 -24.84 5.24
N LYS A 969 -22.13 -24.53 4.46
CA LYS A 969 -21.16 -25.53 3.95
C LYS A 969 -20.49 -26.30 5.09
N SER A 970 -20.00 -25.58 6.10
CA SER A 970 -19.24 -26.15 7.21
C SER A 970 -20.09 -27.05 8.11
N MET A 971 -21.29 -26.59 8.49
CA MET A 971 -22.25 -27.39 9.26
C MET A 971 -22.65 -28.64 8.50
N ASP A 972 -22.88 -28.52 7.20
CA ASP A 972 -23.31 -29.63 6.37
C ASP A 972 -22.26 -30.75 6.27
N MET A 973 -21.01 -30.35 5.98
CA MET A 973 -19.87 -31.26 5.93
C MET A 973 -19.69 -31.99 7.27
N GLN A 974 -19.83 -31.29 8.40
CA GLN A 974 -19.71 -31.91 9.72
C GLN A 974 -20.88 -32.84 10.05
N LEU A 975 -22.12 -32.47 9.72
CA LEU A 975 -23.31 -33.25 10.06
C LEU A 975 -23.44 -34.53 9.23
N THR A 976 -22.88 -34.55 8.02
CA THR A 976 -23.02 -35.66 7.06
C THR A 976 -21.72 -36.41 6.79
N GLY A 977 -20.56 -35.81 7.08
CA GLY A 977 -19.25 -36.35 6.75
C GLY A 977 -18.90 -36.33 5.27
N LYS A 978 -19.66 -35.60 4.43
CA LYS A 978 -19.52 -35.57 2.96
C LYS A 978 -19.49 -34.15 2.42
N ASP A 979 -18.58 -33.87 1.50
CA ASP A 979 -18.55 -32.58 0.80
C ASP A 979 -19.58 -32.60 -0.33
N ARG A 980 -20.76 -32.05 -0.04
CA ARG A 980 -21.94 -32.08 -0.92
C ARG A 980 -22.48 -30.70 -1.25
N PHE A 981 -21.84 -29.64 -0.76
CA PHE A 981 -22.32 -28.26 -0.93
C PHE A 981 -22.37 -27.85 -2.41
N ASP A 982 -21.37 -28.29 -3.18
CA ASP A 982 -21.26 -27.97 -4.60
C ASP A 982 -22.36 -28.64 -5.46
N LEU A 983 -23.04 -29.67 -4.94
CA LEU A 983 -24.18 -30.32 -5.61
C LEU A 983 -25.40 -29.39 -5.74
N LEU A 984 -25.44 -28.28 -4.98
CA LEU A 984 -26.50 -27.28 -5.07
C LEU A 984 -26.41 -26.38 -6.32
N PHE A 985 -25.27 -26.35 -6.99
CA PHE A 985 -24.97 -25.40 -8.05
C PHE A 985 -25.03 -26.08 -9.42
N LYS A 986 -25.89 -25.55 -10.31
CA LYS A 986 -25.96 -26.01 -11.69
C LYS A 986 -24.89 -25.29 -12.50
N LYS A 987 -24.13 -26.02 -13.30
CA LYS A 987 -23.21 -25.41 -14.27
C LYS A 987 -24.01 -24.89 -15.47
N PHE A 988 -23.79 -23.63 -15.82
CA PHE A 988 -24.37 -23.01 -17.02
C PHE A 988 -23.31 -22.99 -18.12
N THR A 989 -23.73 -23.27 -19.35
CA THR A 989 -22.94 -23.06 -20.56
C THR A 989 -23.40 -21.77 -21.22
N TYR A 990 -22.46 -20.92 -21.62
CA TYR A 990 -22.67 -19.64 -22.31
C TYR A 990 -21.46 -19.39 -23.21
N LYS A 991 -21.55 -18.42 -24.12
CA LYS A 991 -20.50 -18.10 -25.07
C LYS A 991 -19.17 -17.86 -24.35
N ASN A 992 -18.11 -18.53 -24.80
CA ASN A 992 -16.78 -18.46 -24.20
C ASN A 992 -15.81 -17.79 -25.18
N ILE A 993 -16.12 -16.55 -25.58
CA ILE A 993 -15.38 -15.81 -26.61
C ILE A 993 -15.06 -14.43 -26.07
N VAL A 994 -13.78 -14.05 -26.11
CA VAL A 994 -13.34 -12.69 -25.79
C VAL A 994 -13.70 -11.76 -26.96
N PRO A 995 -14.35 -10.61 -26.72
CA PRO A 995 -14.58 -9.64 -27.79
C PRO A 995 -13.25 -9.10 -28.33
N VAL A 996 -13.08 -9.11 -29.66
CA VAL A 996 -11.86 -8.58 -30.34
C VAL A 996 -11.61 -7.11 -29.97
N GLU A 997 -12.67 -6.32 -29.85
CA GLU A 997 -12.62 -4.93 -29.40
C GLU A 997 -13.60 -4.69 -28.24
N PRO A 998 -13.28 -3.78 -27.29
CA PRO A 998 -14.19 -3.42 -26.21
C PRO A 998 -15.53 -2.87 -26.73
N ARG A 999 -16.64 -3.56 -26.42
CA ARG A 999 -17.99 -3.16 -26.84
C ARG A 999 -18.69 -2.29 -25.78
N GLY A 1000 -19.88 -1.78 -26.14
CA GLY A 1000 -20.82 -1.09 -25.23
C GLY A 1000 -20.52 0.39 -24.93
N GLY A 1001 -19.39 0.94 -25.42
CA GLY A 1001 -19.06 2.35 -25.30
C GLY A 1001 -19.00 2.87 -23.85
N LYS A 1002 -19.45 4.11 -23.64
CA LYS A 1002 -19.43 4.80 -22.34
C LYS A 1002 -20.35 4.13 -21.32
N ARG A 1003 -19.96 4.21 -20.04
CA ARG A 1003 -20.74 3.73 -18.89
C ARG A 1003 -22.15 4.32 -18.87
N GLN A 1004 -23.14 3.46 -18.66
CA GLN A 1004 -24.53 3.90 -18.60
C GLN A 1004 -24.83 4.64 -17.30
N GLN A 1005 -25.64 5.69 -17.40
CA GLN A 1005 -26.08 6.44 -16.22
C GLN A 1005 -27.41 5.92 -15.67
N VAL A 1006 -27.43 5.68 -14.36
CA VAL A 1006 -28.62 5.30 -13.60
C VAL A 1006 -29.54 6.51 -13.46
N LYS A 1007 -30.83 6.33 -13.76
CA LYS A 1007 -31.81 7.39 -13.60
C LYS A 1007 -32.09 7.56 -12.11
N LYS A 1008 -31.90 8.79 -11.59
CA LYS A 1008 -32.17 9.13 -10.18
C LYS A 1008 -33.31 10.15 -10.08
N LEU A 1009 -34.06 10.11 -8.98
CA LEU A 1009 -35.04 11.16 -8.67
C LEU A 1009 -34.34 12.52 -8.50
N SER A 1010 -34.95 13.56 -9.04
CA SER A 1010 -34.49 14.94 -8.84
C SER A 1010 -34.62 15.36 -7.37
N ARG A 1011 -33.82 16.34 -6.93
CA ARG A 1011 -33.86 16.85 -5.54
C ARG A 1011 -35.29 17.23 -5.10
N LYS A 1012 -36.05 17.91 -5.97
CA LYS A 1012 -37.45 18.28 -5.70
C LYS A 1012 -38.34 17.06 -5.53
N GLY A 1013 -38.13 16.01 -6.33
CA GLY A 1013 -38.88 14.75 -6.26
C GLY A 1013 -38.60 13.91 -5.01
N ARG A 1014 -37.50 14.16 -4.29
CA ARG A 1014 -37.12 13.43 -3.06
C ARG A 1014 -37.73 14.01 -1.79
N LYS A 1015 -38.23 15.26 -1.83
CA LYS A 1015 -38.69 15.97 -0.63
C LYS A 1015 -40.04 15.42 -0.13
N GLY A 1016 -40.16 15.21 1.18
CA GLY A 1016 -41.43 14.86 1.82
C GLY A 1016 -41.96 13.46 1.51
N ASN A 1017 -41.15 12.58 0.93
CA ASN A 1017 -41.55 11.22 0.58
C ASN A 1017 -40.37 10.25 0.66
N PHE A 1018 -40.70 8.96 0.66
CA PHE A 1018 -39.73 7.86 0.73
C PHE A 1018 -39.64 7.09 -0.61
N LYS A 1019 -39.98 7.73 -1.74
CA LYS A 1019 -39.85 7.10 -3.06
C LYS A 1019 -38.39 6.71 -3.31
N GLU A 1020 -38.22 5.58 -3.99
CA GLU A 1020 -36.92 5.05 -4.34
C GLU A 1020 -36.11 6.06 -5.16
N VAL A 1021 -34.88 6.36 -4.72
CA VAL A 1021 -34.06 7.40 -5.35
C VAL A 1021 -33.42 6.91 -6.63
N SER A 1022 -32.91 5.68 -6.65
CA SER A 1022 -32.32 5.04 -7.81
C SER A 1022 -33.39 4.21 -8.53
N LEU A 1023 -33.69 4.55 -9.79
CA LEU A 1023 -34.75 3.92 -10.58
C LEU A 1023 -34.25 2.76 -11.46
N GLY A 1024 -32.97 2.37 -11.33
CA GLY A 1024 -32.37 1.28 -12.10
C GLY A 1024 -32.19 1.59 -13.61
N PHE A 1025 -32.01 0.52 -14.38
CA PHE A 1025 -31.85 0.56 -15.84
C PHE A 1025 -33.12 0.21 -16.61
N SER A 1026 -33.09 0.42 -17.92
CA SER A 1026 -34.01 -0.18 -18.88
C SER A 1026 -33.35 -1.39 -19.56
N ASP A 1027 -34.12 -2.22 -20.27
CA ASP A 1027 -33.60 -3.39 -21.00
C ASP A 1027 -32.40 -3.06 -21.89
N ILE A 1028 -32.53 -1.98 -22.67
CA ILE A 1028 -31.50 -1.50 -23.60
C ILE A 1028 -30.24 -1.08 -22.84
N LYS A 1029 -30.37 -0.31 -21.76
CA LYS A 1029 -29.22 0.13 -20.96
C LYS A 1029 -28.53 -1.05 -20.28
N ALA A 1030 -29.28 -1.99 -19.73
CA ALA A 1030 -28.74 -3.18 -19.12
C ALA A 1030 -27.99 -4.06 -20.14
N LYS A 1031 -28.49 -4.17 -21.38
CA LYS A 1031 -27.81 -4.91 -22.46
C LYS A 1031 -26.53 -4.23 -22.90
N ILE A 1032 -26.56 -2.91 -23.12
CA ILE A 1032 -25.37 -2.12 -23.44
C ILE A 1032 -24.32 -2.30 -22.34
N GLU A 1033 -24.72 -2.16 -21.08
CA GLU A 1033 -23.81 -2.29 -19.94
C GLU A 1033 -23.25 -3.72 -19.81
N SER A 1034 -24.05 -4.76 -20.06
CA SER A 1034 -23.58 -6.15 -20.06
C SER A 1034 -22.51 -6.39 -21.13
N SER A 1035 -22.72 -5.84 -22.33
CA SER A 1035 -21.76 -5.94 -23.45
C SER A 1035 -20.42 -5.23 -23.21
N ARG A 1036 -20.32 -4.40 -22.16
CA ARG A 1036 -19.04 -3.77 -21.77
C ARG A 1036 -18.10 -4.73 -21.06
N CYS A 1037 -18.59 -5.91 -20.63
CA CYS A 1037 -17.78 -6.92 -19.95
C CYS A 1037 -16.63 -7.40 -20.84
N LEU A 1038 -15.41 -7.39 -20.32
CA LEU A 1038 -14.20 -7.82 -21.04
C LEU A 1038 -14.00 -9.34 -21.05
N ARG A 1039 -14.93 -10.10 -20.47
CA ARG A 1039 -14.87 -11.56 -20.44
C ARG A 1039 -13.56 -12.12 -19.86
N CYS A 1040 -13.14 -11.55 -18.73
CA CYS A 1040 -11.94 -11.99 -17.99
C CYS A 1040 -12.02 -13.42 -17.44
N ASP A 1041 -13.19 -14.06 -17.54
CA ASP A 1041 -13.45 -15.48 -17.27
C ASP A 1041 -13.04 -16.42 -18.40
N VAL A 1042 -12.85 -15.89 -19.62
CA VAL A 1042 -12.50 -16.68 -20.80
C VAL A 1042 -10.98 -16.80 -20.89
N GLU A 1043 -10.48 -18.04 -20.93
CA GLU A 1043 -9.10 -18.33 -21.24
C GLU A 1043 -8.96 -18.58 -22.75
N GLU A 1044 -8.46 -17.61 -23.53
CA GLU A 1044 -7.90 -17.93 -24.85
C GLU A 1044 -6.65 -18.79 -24.63
N ASN A 1045 -6.54 -19.88 -25.41
CA ASN A 1045 -5.40 -20.81 -25.48
C ASN A 1045 -4.17 -20.37 -24.67
N ARG A 1046 -3.98 -20.99 -23.50
CA ARG A 1046 -2.74 -20.97 -22.72
C ARG A 1046 -1.59 -21.50 -23.60
N VAL A 1047 -1.06 -20.67 -24.49
CA VAL A 1047 0.23 -20.89 -25.11
C VAL A 1047 1.23 -20.81 -23.96
N ARG A 1048 1.81 -21.98 -23.66
CA ARG A 1048 3.04 -22.11 -22.89
C ARG A 1048 4.05 -21.13 -23.47
N SER A 1049 4.38 -20.10 -22.70
CA SER A 1049 5.66 -19.41 -22.77
C SER A 1049 6.22 -19.41 -21.37
#